data_AF-A0AA43QLJ8-F1
#
_entry.id   AF-A0AA43QLJ8-F1
#
_cell.length_a   1.000
_cell.length_b   1.000
_cell.length_c   1.000
_cell.angle_alpha   90.00
_cell.angle_beta   90.00
_cell.angle_gamma   90.00
#
_symmetry.space_group_name_H-M   'P 1'
#
loop_
_entity.id
_entity.type
_entity.pdbx_description
1 polymer ?
#
loop_
_entity_poly.entity_id
_entity_poly.type
_entity_poly.pdbx_seq_one_letter_code
_entity_poly.pdbx_strand_id
1 'polypeptide(L)'
;MYKIVLLRMHSPLYATWQASLGDIPPQDAHSGFPILSYCNDWTLLTLPFAPSYYEHQPELYPVAGDGFSTGLGIGLVSAAAAACSKTLVELPGIAAQLIPVAFRSGATVDRILLQLHAASGKNGTCALFVPNPSEVTVQEELDAFYETISIPKSDRAFISMVSPAGCFVGGPSIRLEQLINRSIFFQSATLQTNLSYKGRGSALIYGETEIRNIMGPDGASLRPTYPPCWPFLSPIDGKEVAASSAPELFRGAVECMLQRPVRVNALMESAIQRGNEMKAFQGRILIPGSADAANTFAFALASGLQIRTEVVPLTRWCDDVLREKARGSDTKSKIAIVGMSARFSPTLSTEELGWDADIEACTHVDVLDEKLNGAKLNGCLGDRPDHKSYIEGLFARCNTDAELLDPRLAIVTAYEALEMAGFVPNRTPSSQLDRVGAFYSQTSDEWQEFSSTKGVKGSGPPRAFTPGRVSHYFNFGGPCHSVDTACTSSLAAVHRACRALQSDECDTAVVGGLDVSSSPKEKADGESLSRVQSPEIDGPGKVENQDGDDEIAQAKGVGTIVLKRSEDAGADNDSILGFILQSATNHSGDSISARHPHAGSQSKLHSRLLRMAGIDPSEVSYISKQGTVVTSTEDAYVQKNTNEVTSGKIEIPQDINSTKPTMNAQIEGAFGVMALISLILKMRKQETLDEATIRELDRTRGLPTAKNSSLVNRKPRLAFLTRVSMARGNTALLLQGQAQPIVPSVPQEGELTTVLQCLVVVSANTPKSLQLSLQSVQRHVQRIRHLPFTSAAYTTTARRVHHRYRSAFPVTSKDDLFTQLTSTMESFAITPPKRIPTPPPKIAFIFTGQGAFYPQLASQLYHLCSRFRTDITYLADLATHQGLPSFMPAITGTADVGRNLPPQTQQLALACVQMALVRLWRAWGVVPTAVVGQSLGEYAALNAAGVISVDHTIHLVGQRGRILQASCERGTHGMLAVQAGVDTINSISSSQSSNSSDSADDKAFEVECLNSPTDSVIGGTKSAMANLASALKSAGIRCAPVDLPYAFHSAQVEPVLEPYRYIAEGVVYEPPCVPVISSLLGKVIAKGGVFDGEYCERHTRDPVNLVGAVRAAAQRGIIDVADTICVEIGPHPVCSRFVASSLGAARGAMKLVPSLRRNDAPQGTLCTSLGVLHCAGVEVDWAEVHRDTETRGSRGEGARLVPGWPANRFGVEDCEEGSYPITSLPTPPFWGRDSDGNE
;
A
#
# COMPACT_ATOMS: atom_id res chain seq x y z
N MET A 1 -14.14 -24.93 -2.97
CA MET A 1 -14.66 -25.35 -1.65
C MET A 1 -14.13 -24.48 -0.52
N TYR A 2 -12.81 -24.34 -0.28
CA TYR A 2 -12.23 -23.49 0.77
C TYR A 2 -12.70 -22.02 0.79
N LYS A 3 -12.80 -21.38 -0.38
CA LYS A 3 -13.35 -20.02 -0.53
C LYS A 3 -14.82 -19.93 -0.07
N ILE A 4 -15.60 -21.00 -0.27
CA ILE A 4 -17.04 -21.08 0.05
C ILE A 4 -17.26 -21.30 1.56
N VAL A 5 -16.34 -21.99 2.25
CA VAL A 5 -16.42 -22.20 3.71
C VAL A 5 -16.06 -20.92 4.47
N LEU A 6 -15.01 -20.22 4.05
CA LEU A 6 -14.62 -18.92 4.63
C LEU A 6 -15.64 -17.81 4.32
N LEU A 7 -16.23 -17.78 3.11
CA LEU A 7 -17.27 -16.80 2.74
C LEU A 7 -18.61 -17.03 3.44
N ARG A 8 -18.88 -18.23 3.98
CA ARG A 8 -20.14 -18.56 4.67
C ARG A 8 -20.06 -18.48 6.19
N MET A 9 -18.87 -18.39 6.78
CA MET A 9 -18.69 -18.15 8.21
C MET A 9 -18.57 -16.63 8.47
N HIS A 10 -19.70 -15.93 8.51
CA HIS A 10 -19.80 -14.59 9.09
C HIS A 10 -19.61 -14.66 10.61
N SER A 11 -18.36 -14.76 11.04
CA SER A 11 -17.94 -14.69 12.43
C SER A 11 -16.95 -13.52 12.60
N PRO A 12 -16.83 -12.91 13.80
CA PRO A 12 -15.74 -11.98 14.13
C PRO A 12 -14.33 -12.50 13.73
N LEU A 13 -14.17 -13.82 13.54
CA LEU A 13 -12.98 -14.45 12.98
C LEU A 13 -12.61 -14.01 11.55
N TYR A 14 -13.58 -13.76 10.65
CA TYR A 14 -13.30 -13.30 9.27
C TYR A 14 -12.89 -11.83 9.23
N ALA A 15 -13.53 -10.98 10.06
CA ALA A 15 -13.12 -9.59 10.21
C ALA A 15 -11.72 -9.47 10.85
N THR A 16 -11.41 -10.35 11.82
CA THR A 16 -10.06 -10.45 12.41
C THR A 16 -9.05 -10.97 11.38
N TRP A 17 -9.46 -11.88 10.49
CA TRP A 17 -8.64 -12.37 9.38
C TRP A 17 -8.32 -11.26 8.35
N GLN A 18 -9.32 -10.48 7.91
CA GLN A 18 -9.09 -9.31 7.04
C GLN A 18 -8.23 -8.23 7.71
N ALA A 19 -8.46 -7.95 8.99
CA ALA A 19 -7.64 -7.01 9.75
C ALA A 19 -6.19 -7.49 9.88
N SER A 20 -5.98 -8.80 10.09
CA SER A 20 -4.64 -9.40 10.21
C SER A 20 -3.87 -9.39 8.88
N LEU A 21 -4.55 -9.47 7.73
CA LEU A 21 -3.91 -9.31 6.42
C LEU A 21 -3.36 -7.90 6.22
N GLY A 22 -3.97 -6.87 6.83
CA GLY A 22 -3.49 -5.49 6.81
C GLY A 22 -2.23 -5.24 7.66
N ASP A 23 -1.94 -6.12 8.62
CA ASP A 23 -0.74 -6.06 9.46
C ASP A 23 0.47 -6.77 8.83
N ILE A 24 0.30 -7.42 7.67
CA ILE A 24 1.38 -8.11 6.93
C ILE A 24 2.07 -7.11 5.99
N PRO A 25 3.40 -6.95 6.01
CA PRO A 25 4.11 -6.11 5.04
C PRO A 25 3.89 -6.63 3.61
N PRO A 26 3.49 -5.82 2.63
CA PRO A 26 3.12 -6.24 1.27
C PRO A 26 4.26 -6.78 0.40
N GLN A 27 5.52 -6.69 0.85
CA GLN A 27 6.61 -7.48 0.24
C GLN A 27 6.30 -8.98 0.25
N ASP A 28 5.51 -9.42 1.23
CA ASP A 28 5.10 -10.79 1.46
C ASP A 28 3.71 -11.09 0.81
N ALA A 29 2.99 -10.07 0.33
CA ALA A 29 1.67 -10.20 -0.27
C ALA A 29 1.70 -10.70 -1.73
N HIS A 30 2.77 -10.40 -2.47
CA HIS A 30 2.95 -10.90 -3.84
C HIS A 30 3.31 -12.38 -3.91
N SER A 31 3.86 -12.96 -2.82
CA SER A 31 4.10 -14.40 -2.77
C SER A 31 2.81 -15.15 -2.42
N GLY A 32 1.96 -14.63 -1.50
CA GLY A 32 0.57 -15.05 -1.21
C GLY A 32 0.36 -16.54 -0.93
N PHE A 33 0.59 -17.39 -1.93
CA PHE A 33 0.59 -18.84 -1.91
C PHE A 33 1.48 -19.51 -0.84
N PRO A 34 2.71 -19.09 -0.50
CA PRO A 34 3.54 -19.74 0.53
C PRO A 34 3.11 -19.45 1.97
N ILE A 35 2.63 -18.23 2.24
CA ILE A 35 2.11 -17.81 3.55
C ILE A 35 0.73 -18.41 3.75
N LEU A 36 -0.10 -18.35 2.70
CA LEU A 36 -1.35 -19.08 2.69
C LEU A 36 -1.09 -20.58 2.77
N SER A 37 -0.11 -21.22 2.12
CA SER A 37 0.18 -22.66 2.37
C SER A 37 0.69 -22.92 3.78
N TYR A 38 1.42 -21.96 4.38
CA TYR A 38 1.87 -22.03 5.77
C TYR A 38 0.69 -22.03 6.76
N CYS A 39 -0.33 -21.20 6.53
CA CYS A 39 -1.49 -21.04 7.41
C CYS A 39 -2.72 -21.89 7.01
N ASN A 40 -2.88 -22.19 5.72
CA ASN A 40 -4.04 -22.85 5.11
C ASN A 40 -4.11 -24.33 5.44
N ASP A 41 -2.97 -25.00 5.57
CA ASP A 41 -3.02 -26.46 5.55
C ASP A 41 -3.53 -27.06 6.88
N TRP A 42 -3.50 -26.33 8.01
CA TRP A 42 -3.89 -26.93 9.30
C TRP A 42 -4.59 -25.99 10.29
N THR A 43 -4.18 -24.72 10.47
CA THR A 43 -4.74 -23.84 11.54
C THR A 43 -6.05 -23.17 11.15
N LEU A 44 -6.17 -22.73 9.89
CA LEU A 44 -7.42 -22.21 9.32
C LEU A 44 -8.46 -23.31 9.07
N LEU A 45 -8.03 -24.58 9.11
CA LEU A 45 -8.92 -25.75 9.11
C LEU A 45 -9.30 -26.16 10.55
N THR A 46 -8.34 -26.39 11.46
CA THR A 46 -8.66 -26.84 12.83
C THR A 46 -9.60 -25.91 13.58
N LEU A 47 -9.33 -24.61 13.58
CA LEU A 47 -10.01 -23.64 14.45
C LEU A 47 -11.48 -23.40 14.06
N PRO A 48 -11.90 -23.51 12.78
CA PRO A 48 -13.31 -23.48 12.42
C PRO A 48 -14.01 -24.84 12.41
N PHE A 49 -13.34 -25.94 12.00
CA PHE A 49 -14.01 -27.24 11.90
C PHE A 49 -14.23 -27.89 13.27
N ALA A 50 -13.32 -27.73 14.22
CA ALA A 50 -13.51 -28.29 15.56
C ALA A 50 -14.76 -27.71 16.26
N PRO A 51 -14.97 -26.38 16.32
CA PRO A 51 -16.20 -25.87 16.91
C PRO A 51 -17.44 -26.29 16.13
N SER A 52 -17.42 -26.31 14.80
CA SER A 52 -18.59 -26.75 14.03
C SER A 52 -18.92 -28.24 14.28
N TYR A 53 -17.92 -29.11 14.37
CA TYR A 53 -18.08 -30.52 14.74
C TYR A 53 -18.72 -30.66 16.12
N TYR A 54 -18.23 -29.92 17.10
CA TYR A 54 -18.77 -29.92 18.46
C TYR A 54 -20.10 -29.15 18.60
N GLU A 55 -20.46 -28.23 17.70
CA GLU A 55 -21.81 -27.64 17.66
C GLU A 55 -22.86 -28.69 17.28
N HIS A 56 -22.48 -29.68 16.46
CA HIS A 56 -23.36 -30.79 16.07
C HIS A 56 -23.26 -31.98 17.03
N GLN A 57 -22.19 -32.06 17.82
CA GLN A 57 -21.97 -33.08 18.85
C GLN A 57 -21.47 -32.45 20.18
N PRO A 58 -22.29 -31.61 20.83
CA PRO A 58 -21.89 -30.86 22.03
C PRO A 58 -21.53 -31.76 23.22
N GLU A 59 -22.12 -32.94 23.29
CA GLU A 59 -21.83 -33.98 24.29
C GLU A 59 -20.41 -34.56 24.19
N LEU A 60 -19.71 -34.33 23.08
CA LEU A 60 -18.33 -34.78 22.87
C LEU A 60 -17.30 -33.68 23.14
N TYR A 61 -17.72 -32.46 23.53
CA TYR A 61 -16.78 -31.41 23.88
C TYR A 61 -15.97 -31.82 25.12
N PRO A 62 -14.63 -31.72 25.10
CA PRO A 62 -13.81 -32.16 26.22
C PRO A 62 -14.14 -31.42 27.53
N VAL A 63 -14.32 -32.16 28.62
CA VAL A 63 -14.48 -31.60 29.98
C VAL A 63 -13.11 -31.56 30.67
N ALA A 64 -12.86 -30.54 31.48
CA ALA A 64 -11.59 -30.34 32.16
C ALA A 64 -11.20 -31.56 33.03
N GLY A 65 -10.09 -32.23 32.69
CA GLY A 65 -9.55 -33.39 33.41
C GLY A 65 -9.52 -34.71 32.64
N ASP A 66 -10.24 -34.80 31.51
CA ASP A 66 -10.43 -36.06 30.77
C ASP A 66 -9.48 -36.25 29.54
N GLY A 67 -8.45 -35.41 29.38
CA GLY A 67 -7.54 -35.50 28.24
C GLY A 67 -6.34 -34.54 28.27
N PHE A 68 -5.52 -34.57 27.22
CA PHE A 68 -4.36 -33.69 27.01
C PHE A 68 -4.31 -33.20 25.56
N SER A 69 -3.79 -31.98 25.35
CA SER A 69 -3.65 -31.34 24.04
C SER A 69 -2.20 -31.42 23.57
N THR A 70 -1.99 -31.64 22.28
CA THR A 70 -0.68 -31.49 21.65
C THR A 70 -0.84 -31.31 20.14
N GLY A 71 0.24 -30.96 19.46
CA GLY A 71 0.26 -30.81 18.00
C GLY A 71 1.67 -30.88 17.44
N LEU A 72 1.78 -30.91 16.11
CA LEU A 72 3.06 -30.82 15.40
C LEU A 72 3.06 -29.58 14.51
N GLY A 73 4.18 -28.86 14.49
CA GLY A 73 4.32 -27.62 13.73
C GLY A 73 3.25 -26.58 14.14
N ILE A 74 2.52 -26.05 13.15
CA ILE A 74 1.48 -25.04 13.40
C ILE A 74 0.27 -25.59 14.18
N GLY A 75 0.10 -26.92 14.22
CA GLY A 75 -0.93 -27.57 15.04
C GLY A 75 -0.77 -27.31 16.54
N LEU A 76 0.44 -26.96 17.00
CA LEU A 76 0.69 -26.55 18.40
C LEU A 76 -0.09 -25.31 18.79
N VAL A 77 -0.27 -24.36 17.87
CA VAL A 77 -1.03 -23.12 18.11
C VAL A 77 -2.52 -23.45 18.28
N SER A 78 -3.05 -24.34 17.45
CA SER A 78 -4.43 -24.82 17.55
C SER A 78 -4.67 -25.63 18.82
N ALA A 79 -3.72 -26.48 19.20
CA ALA A 79 -3.77 -27.26 20.43
C ALA A 79 -3.77 -26.36 21.68
N ALA A 80 -2.97 -25.29 21.69
CA ALA A 80 -2.95 -24.33 22.78
C ALA A 80 -4.28 -23.54 22.88
N ALA A 81 -4.91 -23.21 21.74
CA ALA A 81 -6.25 -22.60 21.73
C ALA A 81 -7.29 -23.48 22.41
N ALA A 82 -7.26 -24.79 22.07
CA ALA A 82 -8.15 -25.78 22.64
C ALA A 82 -7.86 -25.97 24.13
N ALA A 83 -6.58 -26.00 24.53
CA ALA A 83 -6.11 -26.07 25.93
C ALA A 83 -6.73 -24.98 26.82
N CYS A 84 -6.93 -23.78 26.28
CA CYS A 84 -7.45 -22.62 27.02
C CYS A 84 -8.98 -22.49 27.01
N SER A 85 -9.72 -23.39 26.35
CA SER A 85 -11.18 -23.31 26.24
C SER A 85 -11.87 -24.29 27.18
N LYS A 86 -12.79 -23.80 28.03
CA LYS A 86 -13.64 -24.64 28.88
C LYS A 86 -14.93 -25.05 28.18
N THR A 87 -15.44 -24.15 27.34
CA THR A 87 -16.71 -24.33 26.63
C THR A 87 -16.56 -23.97 25.17
N LEU A 88 -17.39 -24.59 24.33
CA LEU A 88 -17.45 -24.34 22.90
C LEU A 88 -17.63 -22.85 22.54
N VAL A 89 -18.30 -22.08 23.40
CA VAL A 89 -18.58 -20.64 23.21
C VAL A 89 -17.33 -19.78 23.40
N GLU A 90 -16.37 -20.21 24.22
CA GLU A 90 -15.12 -19.48 24.47
C GLU A 90 -14.12 -19.64 23.31
N LEU A 91 -14.20 -20.77 22.60
CA LEU A 91 -13.21 -21.15 21.57
C LEU A 91 -13.10 -20.13 20.43
N PRO A 92 -14.20 -19.55 19.85
CA PRO A 92 -14.08 -18.49 18.85
C PRO A 92 -13.38 -17.22 19.36
N GLY A 93 -13.61 -16.84 20.62
CA GLY A 93 -12.96 -15.68 21.23
C GLY A 93 -11.46 -15.88 21.45
N ILE A 94 -11.05 -17.11 21.77
CA ILE A 94 -9.64 -17.51 21.90
C ILE A 94 -8.99 -17.66 20.51
N ALA A 95 -9.69 -18.26 19.55
CA ALA A 95 -9.21 -18.45 18.18
C ALA A 95 -8.96 -17.11 17.47
N ALA A 96 -9.84 -16.12 17.66
CA ALA A 96 -9.66 -14.77 17.11
C ALA A 96 -8.35 -14.12 17.55
N GLN A 97 -7.91 -14.40 18.78
CA GLN A 97 -6.65 -13.89 19.31
C GLN A 97 -5.41 -14.60 18.73
N LEU A 98 -5.55 -15.86 18.31
CA LEU A 98 -4.46 -16.69 17.78
C LEU A 98 -4.29 -16.64 16.26
N ILE A 99 -5.31 -16.23 15.51
CA ILE A 99 -5.21 -16.05 14.05
C ILE A 99 -4.07 -15.09 13.69
N PRO A 100 -3.95 -13.88 14.28
CA PRO A 100 -2.82 -13.00 14.02
C PRO A 100 -1.46 -13.65 14.34
N VAL A 101 -1.39 -14.41 15.43
CA VAL A 101 -0.15 -15.12 15.84
C VAL A 101 0.24 -16.17 14.79
N ALA A 102 -0.72 -16.94 14.27
CA ALA A 102 -0.47 -17.93 13.22
C ALA A 102 -0.01 -17.28 11.90
N PHE A 103 -0.64 -16.18 11.50
CA PHE A 103 -0.24 -15.42 10.30
C PHE A 103 1.15 -14.80 10.45
N ARG A 104 1.42 -14.12 11.58
CA ARG A 104 2.74 -13.56 11.86
C ARG A 104 3.81 -14.64 11.92
N SER A 105 3.49 -15.82 12.45
CA SER A 105 4.39 -16.99 12.40
C SER A 105 4.74 -17.37 10.96
N GLY A 106 3.73 -17.47 10.08
CA GLY A 106 3.93 -17.82 8.67
C GLY A 106 4.73 -16.78 7.90
N ALA A 107 4.36 -15.50 8.04
CA ALA A 107 5.08 -14.40 7.43
C ALA A 107 6.54 -14.33 7.93
N THR A 108 6.77 -14.52 9.24
CA THR A 108 8.12 -14.51 9.82
C THR A 108 8.98 -15.63 9.24
N VAL A 109 8.44 -16.86 9.17
CA VAL A 109 9.16 -18.01 8.62
C VAL A 109 9.45 -17.84 7.12
N ASP A 110 8.47 -17.42 6.33
CA ASP A 110 8.63 -17.20 4.88
C ASP A 110 9.70 -16.13 4.59
N ARG A 111 9.61 -15.01 5.31
CA ARG A 111 10.56 -13.90 5.23
C ARG A 111 11.98 -14.32 5.55
N ILE A 112 12.19 -15.14 6.60
CA ILE A 112 13.53 -15.62 6.97
C ILE A 112 14.08 -16.57 5.90
N LEU A 113 13.25 -17.49 5.38
CA LEU A 113 13.67 -18.42 4.33
C LEU A 113 14.08 -17.72 3.03
N LEU A 114 13.34 -16.68 2.63
CA LEU A 114 13.68 -15.83 1.48
C LEU A 114 14.99 -15.05 1.66
N GLN A 115 15.46 -14.89 2.89
CA GLN A 115 16.66 -14.13 3.20
C GLN A 115 17.91 -14.99 3.41
N LEU A 116 17.72 -16.23 3.85
CA LEU A 116 18.77 -17.24 3.92
C LEU A 116 19.16 -17.74 2.52
N HIS A 117 18.18 -17.90 1.63
CA HIS A 117 18.41 -18.38 0.26
C HIS A 117 18.22 -17.24 -0.75
N ALA A 118 19.26 -16.92 -1.53
CA ALA A 118 19.09 -16.08 -2.71
C ALA A 118 18.12 -16.78 -3.69
N ALA A 119 17.34 -15.97 -4.42
CA ALA A 119 16.14 -16.32 -5.18
C ALA A 119 16.34 -17.32 -6.35
N SER A 120 16.93 -18.49 -6.09
CA SER A 120 16.89 -19.63 -6.98
C SER A 120 15.49 -20.23 -6.87
N GLY A 121 14.70 -20.12 -7.95
CA GLY A 121 13.36 -20.70 -8.08
C GLY A 121 13.28 -22.23 -8.02
N LYS A 122 14.28 -22.92 -7.44
CA LYS A 122 14.17 -24.33 -7.06
C LYS A 122 13.41 -24.42 -5.75
N ASN A 123 12.08 -24.35 -5.86
CA ASN A 123 11.15 -24.72 -4.80
C ASN A 123 11.45 -26.15 -4.34
N GLY A 124 12.07 -26.29 -3.17
CA GLY A 124 12.27 -27.58 -2.55
C GLY A 124 13.00 -27.43 -1.24
N THR A 125 12.29 -26.98 -0.19
CA THR A 125 12.72 -27.25 1.17
C THR A 125 12.74 -28.76 1.36
N CYS A 126 13.93 -29.33 1.43
CA CYS A 126 14.12 -30.76 1.59
C CYS A 126 14.49 -31.07 3.04
N ALA A 127 14.08 -32.23 3.54
CA ALA A 127 14.64 -32.81 4.74
C ALA A 127 15.39 -34.09 4.35
N LEU A 128 16.53 -34.33 4.96
CA LEU A 128 17.29 -35.55 4.78
C LEU A 128 16.86 -36.56 5.86
N PHE A 129 16.27 -37.68 5.46
CA PHE A 129 15.94 -38.76 6.39
C PHE A 129 17.14 -39.71 6.54
N VAL A 130 17.63 -39.83 7.76
CA VAL A 130 18.73 -40.72 8.13
C VAL A 130 18.15 -41.90 8.92
N PRO A 131 18.10 -43.11 8.33
CA PRO A 131 17.48 -44.28 8.96
C PRO A 131 18.37 -44.93 10.01
N ASN A 132 17.82 -45.24 11.19
CA ASN A 132 18.46 -46.00 12.27
C ASN A 132 19.61 -45.38 13.12
N PRO A 133 20.09 -44.12 12.98
CA PRO A 133 21.06 -43.58 13.93
C PRO A 133 20.40 -43.01 15.19
N SER A 134 21.18 -42.88 16.26
CA SER A 134 20.78 -42.09 17.43
C SER A 134 20.90 -40.59 17.16
N GLU A 135 20.13 -39.75 17.86
CA GLU A 135 20.21 -38.28 17.79
C GLU A 135 21.65 -37.78 18.04
N VAL A 136 22.36 -38.41 18.99
CA VAL A 136 23.75 -38.06 19.36
C VAL A 136 24.71 -38.29 18.20
N THR A 137 24.64 -39.45 17.55
CA THR A 137 25.52 -39.79 16.42
C THR A 137 25.34 -38.84 15.24
N VAL A 138 24.10 -38.46 14.92
CA VAL A 138 23.83 -37.50 13.85
C VAL A 138 24.39 -36.12 14.20
N GLN A 139 24.30 -35.71 15.46
CA GLN A 139 24.82 -34.42 15.90
C GLN A 139 26.36 -34.37 15.86
N GLU A 140 27.03 -35.43 16.31
CA GLU A 140 28.50 -35.55 16.26
C GLU A 140 29.04 -35.44 14.82
N GLU A 141 28.38 -36.10 13.86
CA GLU A 141 28.76 -36.02 12.44
C GLU A 141 28.50 -34.64 11.82
N LEU A 142 27.41 -33.97 12.21
CA LEU A 142 27.16 -32.59 11.81
C LEU A 142 28.23 -31.65 12.37
N ASP A 143 28.59 -31.79 13.64
CA ASP A 143 29.60 -30.96 14.30
C ASP A 143 30.97 -31.17 13.65
N ALA A 144 31.38 -32.43 13.39
CA ALA A 144 32.60 -32.76 12.67
C ALA A 144 32.64 -32.15 11.25
N PHE A 145 31.51 -32.19 10.53
CA PHE A 145 31.42 -31.54 9.23
C PHE A 145 31.62 -30.02 9.32
N TYR A 146 31.06 -29.37 10.35
CA TYR A 146 31.20 -27.92 10.56
C TYR A 146 32.56 -27.47 11.10
N GLU A 147 33.39 -28.38 11.62
CA GLU A 147 34.78 -28.07 11.94
C GLU A 147 35.65 -27.97 10.67
N THR A 148 35.29 -28.70 9.61
CA THR A 148 36.07 -28.74 8.36
C THR A 148 35.77 -27.60 7.38
N ILE A 149 34.63 -26.92 7.52
CA ILE A 149 34.20 -25.84 6.61
C ILE A 149 33.60 -24.71 7.44
N SER A 150 34.06 -23.47 7.20
CA SER A 150 33.52 -22.29 7.89
C SER A 150 32.13 -21.90 7.33
N ILE A 151 31.07 -22.50 7.86
CA ILE A 151 29.68 -22.21 7.47
C ILE A 151 29.02 -21.31 8.53
N PRO A 152 28.34 -20.21 8.14
CA PRO A 152 27.54 -19.38 9.04
C PRO A 152 26.53 -20.22 9.83
N LYS A 153 26.36 -19.96 11.13
CA LYS A 153 25.53 -20.80 12.02
C LYS A 153 24.09 -20.96 11.55
N SER A 154 23.52 -19.90 11.01
CA SER A 154 22.17 -19.79 10.42
C SER A 154 21.99 -20.58 9.13
N ASP A 155 23.09 -20.90 8.44
CA ASP A 155 23.13 -21.66 7.18
C ASP A 155 23.54 -23.14 7.39
N ARG A 156 23.69 -23.57 8.65
CA ARG A 156 23.99 -24.96 8.99
C ARG A 156 22.74 -25.82 8.93
N ALA A 157 22.88 -27.06 8.46
CA ALA A 157 21.86 -28.08 8.67
C ALA A 157 21.81 -28.52 10.13
N PHE A 158 20.65 -28.96 10.59
CA PHE A 158 20.43 -29.35 11.98
C PHE A 158 19.35 -30.42 12.08
N ILE A 159 19.30 -31.11 13.21
CA ILE A 159 18.28 -32.12 13.46
C ILE A 159 16.94 -31.42 13.68
N SER A 160 15.95 -31.69 12.84
CA SER A 160 14.62 -31.09 12.91
C SER A 160 13.60 -31.94 13.64
N MET A 161 13.69 -33.26 13.49
CA MET A 161 12.76 -34.21 14.08
C MET A 161 13.45 -35.55 14.34
N VAL A 162 13.13 -36.14 15.49
CA VAL A 162 13.56 -37.48 15.90
C VAL A 162 12.33 -38.37 16.00
N SER A 163 12.37 -39.51 15.32
CA SER A 163 11.31 -40.52 15.25
C SER A 163 11.84 -41.90 15.60
N PRO A 164 10.98 -42.91 15.85
CA PRO A 164 11.44 -44.28 16.12
C PRO A 164 12.19 -44.90 14.94
N ALA A 165 11.93 -44.42 13.72
CA ALA A 165 12.55 -44.94 12.49
C ALA A 165 13.90 -44.28 12.14
N GLY A 166 14.24 -43.16 12.79
CA GLY A 166 15.45 -42.39 12.48
C GLY A 166 15.30 -40.87 12.67
N CYS A 167 16.30 -40.13 12.22
CA CYS A 167 16.39 -38.67 12.37
C CYS A 167 16.15 -37.95 11.04
N PHE A 168 15.48 -36.81 11.12
CA PHE A 168 15.32 -35.88 10.00
C PHE A 168 16.28 -34.71 10.22
N VAL A 169 17.16 -34.49 9.23
CA VAL A 169 18.08 -33.36 9.18
C VAL A 169 17.53 -32.32 8.21
N GLY A 170 17.24 -31.14 8.73
CA GLY A 170 16.70 -30.02 7.99
C GLY A 170 17.76 -28.97 7.69
N GLY A 171 17.65 -28.28 6.56
CA GLY A 171 18.55 -27.20 6.20
C GLY A 171 18.40 -26.74 4.75
N PRO A 172 19.21 -25.77 4.31
CA PRO A 172 19.32 -25.36 2.91
C PRO A 172 19.60 -26.55 1.99
N SER A 173 18.93 -26.62 0.84
CA SER A 173 19.07 -27.77 -0.08
C SER A 173 20.51 -27.97 -0.55
N ILE A 174 21.23 -26.88 -0.83
CA ILE A 174 22.65 -26.93 -1.18
C ILE A 174 23.53 -27.49 -0.06
N ARG A 175 23.17 -27.27 1.21
CA ARG A 175 23.90 -27.79 2.37
C ARG A 175 23.60 -29.26 2.60
N LEU A 176 22.36 -29.68 2.40
CA LEU A 176 21.99 -31.09 2.43
C LEU A 176 22.68 -31.87 1.30
N GLU A 177 22.75 -31.31 0.09
CA GLU A 177 23.52 -31.88 -1.02
C GLU A 177 25.01 -31.97 -0.69
N GLN A 178 25.59 -30.94 -0.06
CA GLN A 178 27.00 -30.99 0.38
C GLN A 178 27.24 -32.08 1.43
N LEU A 179 26.33 -32.27 2.38
CA LEU A 179 26.42 -33.35 3.38
C LEU A 179 26.43 -34.73 2.70
N ILE A 180 25.50 -34.98 1.77
CA ILE A 180 25.44 -36.24 1.00
C ILE A 180 26.74 -36.46 0.21
N ASN A 181 27.26 -35.40 -0.43
CA ASN A 181 28.41 -35.52 -1.33
C ASN A 181 29.75 -35.63 -0.59
N ARG A 182 29.89 -35.02 0.60
CA ARG A 182 31.18 -34.91 1.31
C ARG A 182 31.29 -35.79 2.55
N SER A 183 30.19 -36.19 3.18
CA SER A 183 30.22 -37.07 4.34
C SER A 183 29.77 -38.49 3.97
N ILE A 184 30.61 -39.47 4.26
CA ILE A 184 30.31 -40.89 4.03
C ILE A 184 29.06 -41.31 4.83
N PHE A 185 28.86 -40.74 6.01
CA PHE A 185 27.70 -41.03 6.87
C PHE A 185 26.37 -40.65 6.22
N PHE A 186 26.31 -39.51 5.53
CA PHE A 186 25.07 -39.00 4.92
C PHE A 186 24.79 -39.53 3.51
N GLN A 187 25.70 -40.32 2.90
CA GLN A 187 25.49 -40.89 1.56
C GLN A 187 24.31 -41.86 1.48
N SER A 188 24.00 -42.57 2.57
CA SER A 188 22.86 -43.50 2.63
C SER A 188 21.54 -42.82 2.97
N ALA A 189 21.54 -41.52 3.22
CA ALA A 189 20.36 -40.80 3.64
C ALA A 189 19.47 -40.42 2.44
N THR A 190 18.15 -40.39 2.65
CA THR A 190 17.17 -40.18 1.56
C THR A 190 16.62 -38.76 1.62
N LEU A 191 16.73 -38.04 0.49
CA LEU A 191 16.15 -36.71 0.35
C LEU A 191 14.61 -36.80 0.29
N GLN A 192 13.93 -36.15 1.23
CA GLN A 192 12.47 -36.10 1.30
C GLN A 192 11.99 -34.75 0.76
N THR A 193 11.31 -34.76 -0.38
CA THR A 193 10.79 -33.57 -1.07
C THR A 193 9.35 -33.22 -0.66
N ASN A 194 8.64 -34.13 0.00
CA ASN A 194 7.22 -33.98 0.36
C ASN A 194 7.00 -33.51 1.82
N LEU A 195 8.05 -33.44 2.63
CA LEU A 195 7.98 -32.83 3.96
C LEU A 195 8.32 -31.35 3.83
N SER A 196 7.32 -30.48 4.00
CA SER A 196 7.51 -29.03 4.02
C SER A 196 8.35 -28.61 5.24
N TYR A 197 9.66 -28.68 5.08
CA TYR A 197 10.61 -28.30 6.11
C TYR A 197 10.98 -26.82 6.00
N LYS A 198 10.15 -25.96 6.57
CA LYS A 198 10.31 -24.50 6.51
C LYS A 198 11.27 -23.95 7.59
N GLY A 199 12.42 -24.61 7.81
CA GLY A 199 13.44 -24.18 8.79
C GLY A 199 13.08 -24.37 10.27
N ARG A 200 12.00 -25.09 10.59
CA ARG A 200 11.45 -25.21 11.95
C ARG A 200 12.35 -26.02 12.91
N GLY A 201 12.38 -25.62 14.18
CA GLY A 201 13.02 -26.37 15.25
C GLY A 201 14.50 -26.05 15.46
N SER A 202 14.95 -24.85 15.07
CA SER A 202 16.32 -24.39 15.30
C SER A 202 16.38 -23.02 15.96
N ALA A 203 16.94 -23.03 17.16
CA ALA A 203 17.40 -21.84 17.86
C ALA A 203 18.57 -21.13 17.14
N LEU A 204 19.18 -21.75 16.12
CA LEU A 204 20.18 -21.08 15.28
C LEU A 204 19.54 -20.08 14.31
N ILE A 205 18.23 -20.22 14.05
CA ILE A 205 17.48 -19.39 13.09
C ILE A 205 16.50 -18.43 13.80
N TYR A 206 15.85 -18.87 14.89
CA TYR A 206 14.81 -18.08 15.56
C TYR A 206 15.21 -17.67 17.00
N GLY A 207 15.29 -16.36 17.24
CA GLY A 207 15.59 -15.79 18.55
C GLY A 207 14.36 -15.25 19.29
N GLU A 208 14.64 -14.57 20.40
CA GLU A 208 13.62 -13.89 21.22
C GLU A 208 12.90 -12.76 20.47
N THR A 209 13.59 -12.11 19.52
CA THR A 209 12.99 -11.04 18.72
C THR A 209 11.89 -11.58 17.79
N GLU A 210 12.15 -12.69 17.09
CA GLU A 210 11.15 -13.33 16.21
C GLU A 210 9.93 -13.77 17.00
N ILE A 211 10.14 -14.40 18.16
CA ILE A 211 9.05 -14.81 19.06
C ILE A 211 8.24 -13.58 19.49
N ARG A 212 8.89 -12.51 19.93
CA ARG A 212 8.21 -11.26 20.32
C ARG A 212 7.40 -10.67 19.17
N ASN A 213 7.95 -10.65 17.95
CA ASN A 213 7.25 -10.14 16.77
C ASN A 213 6.02 -10.99 16.41
N ILE A 214 6.11 -12.31 16.54
CA ILE A 214 5.00 -13.24 16.34
C ILE A 214 3.90 -13.00 17.40
N MET A 215 4.29 -12.78 18.65
CA MET A 215 3.37 -12.48 19.75
C MET A 215 2.76 -11.06 19.67
N GLY A 216 3.43 -10.11 19.01
CA GLY A 216 3.02 -8.70 18.85
C GLY A 216 3.50 -7.79 19.99
N PRO A 217 3.44 -6.45 19.84
CA PRO A 217 3.91 -5.51 20.85
C PRO A 217 3.15 -5.73 22.18
N ASP A 218 3.90 -6.13 23.21
CA ASP A 218 3.51 -6.40 24.61
C ASP A 218 2.41 -7.44 24.86
N GLY A 219 2.00 -8.23 23.87
CA GLY A 219 0.90 -9.20 24.04
C GLY A 219 -0.46 -8.55 24.35
N ALA A 220 -0.60 -7.23 24.17
CA ALA A 220 -1.78 -6.44 24.56
C ALA A 220 -3.08 -6.83 23.83
N SER A 221 -2.98 -7.58 22.72
CA SER A 221 -4.11 -8.16 21.99
C SER A 221 -4.60 -9.50 22.58
N LEU A 222 -3.77 -10.14 23.41
CA LEU A 222 -4.05 -11.44 24.04
C LEU A 222 -4.55 -11.20 25.46
N ARG A 223 -5.82 -11.50 25.72
CA ARG A 223 -6.42 -11.32 27.04
C ARG A 223 -6.07 -12.52 27.95
N PRO A 224 -5.60 -12.30 29.18
CA PRO A 224 -5.31 -13.37 30.15
C PRO A 224 -6.57 -14.07 30.69
N THR A 225 -7.77 -13.73 30.18
CA THR A 225 -9.08 -14.20 30.67
C THR A 225 -9.29 -15.71 30.51
N TYR A 226 -8.43 -16.40 29.75
CA TYR A 226 -8.54 -17.82 29.43
C TYR A 226 -7.32 -18.59 29.95
N PRO A 227 -7.31 -19.05 31.21
CA PRO A 227 -6.22 -19.89 31.71
C PRO A 227 -6.26 -21.27 31.03
N PRO A 228 -5.13 -21.98 30.92
CA PRO A 228 -5.12 -23.37 30.47
C PRO A 228 -6.01 -24.23 31.37
N CYS A 229 -6.90 -25.00 30.74
CA CYS A 229 -7.95 -25.78 31.41
C CYS A 229 -7.66 -27.29 31.39
N TRP A 230 -6.70 -27.73 30.60
CA TRP A 230 -6.22 -29.10 30.51
C TRP A 230 -4.74 -29.13 30.06
N PRO A 231 -4.00 -30.21 30.37
CA PRO A 231 -2.57 -30.30 30.08
C PRO A 231 -2.24 -30.09 28.59
N PHE A 232 -1.16 -29.34 28.34
CA PHE A 232 -0.56 -29.17 27.01
C PHE A 232 0.80 -29.83 26.98
N LEU A 233 0.95 -30.91 26.21
CA LEU A 233 2.19 -31.68 26.12
C LEU A 233 3.11 -31.09 25.05
N SER A 234 4.33 -30.76 25.48
CA SER A 234 5.43 -30.30 24.64
C SER A 234 5.91 -31.45 23.73
N PRO A 235 5.99 -31.23 22.40
CA PRO A 235 6.53 -32.23 21.47
C PRO A 235 8.06 -32.32 21.51
N ILE A 236 8.74 -31.55 22.37
CA ILE A 236 10.20 -31.51 22.45
C ILE A 236 10.73 -32.53 23.47
N ASP A 237 10.03 -32.66 24.59
CA ASP A 237 10.44 -33.45 25.75
C ASP A 237 9.29 -34.27 26.36
N GLY A 238 8.09 -34.20 25.78
CA GLY A 238 6.89 -34.92 26.25
C GLY A 238 6.26 -34.32 27.52
N LYS A 239 6.88 -33.30 28.13
CA LYS A 239 6.43 -32.74 29.40
C LYS A 239 5.30 -31.74 29.23
N GLU A 240 4.54 -31.53 30.30
CA GLU A 240 3.53 -30.47 30.35
C GLU A 240 4.19 -29.09 30.36
N VAL A 241 3.73 -28.19 29.48
CA VAL A 241 4.18 -26.79 29.45
C VAL A 241 3.46 -26.04 30.58
N ALA A 242 4.22 -25.67 31.62
CA ALA A 242 3.69 -24.89 32.72
C ALA A 242 3.33 -23.47 32.26
N ALA A 243 2.03 -23.17 32.21
CA ALA A 243 1.51 -21.84 31.89
C ALA A 243 0.35 -21.49 32.82
N SER A 244 0.34 -20.27 33.34
CA SER A 244 -0.72 -19.76 34.22
C SER A 244 -1.78 -18.96 33.44
N SER A 245 -1.48 -18.62 32.18
CA SER A 245 -2.34 -17.80 31.32
C SER A 245 -2.25 -18.22 29.85
N ALA A 246 -3.27 -17.90 29.04
CA ALA A 246 -3.27 -18.11 27.59
C ALA A 246 -2.04 -17.51 26.87
N PRO A 247 -1.63 -16.24 27.13
CA PRO A 247 -0.46 -15.67 26.49
C PRO A 247 0.84 -16.44 26.76
N GLU A 248 1.03 -16.94 27.99
CA GLU A 248 2.19 -17.77 28.35
C GLU A 248 2.17 -19.10 27.59
N LEU A 249 1.01 -19.75 27.51
CA LEU A 249 0.87 -21.01 26.78
C LEU A 249 1.08 -20.82 25.27
N PHE A 250 0.59 -19.73 24.70
CA PHE A 250 0.76 -19.42 23.28
C PHE A 250 2.21 -19.12 22.93
N ARG A 251 2.92 -18.37 23.80
CA ARG A 251 4.37 -18.16 23.66
C ARG A 251 5.11 -19.49 23.71
N GLY A 252 4.80 -20.35 24.68
CA GLY A 252 5.39 -21.68 24.80
C GLY A 252 5.14 -22.55 23.56
N ALA A 253 3.94 -22.50 22.98
CA ALA A 253 3.62 -23.22 21.74
C ALA A 253 4.43 -22.73 20.53
N VAL A 254 4.63 -21.41 20.39
CA VAL A 254 5.46 -20.81 19.33
C VAL A 254 6.94 -21.17 19.51
N GLU A 255 7.46 -21.12 20.74
CA GLU A 255 8.82 -21.57 21.06
C GLU A 255 9.02 -23.04 20.70
N CYS A 256 8.06 -23.89 21.09
CA CYS A 256 8.10 -25.32 20.77
C CYS A 256 8.12 -25.58 19.27
N MET A 257 7.39 -24.75 18.50
CA MET A 257 7.32 -24.86 17.05
C MET A 257 8.61 -24.43 16.34
N LEU A 258 9.31 -23.40 16.85
CA LEU A 258 10.39 -22.73 16.11
C LEU A 258 11.79 -23.07 16.59
N GLN A 259 12.03 -23.23 17.90
CA GLN A 259 13.40 -23.20 18.43
C GLN A 259 14.04 -24.57 18.69
N ARG A 260 13.28 -25.66 18.80
CA ARG A 260 13.83 -26.97 19.19
C ARG A 260 13.30 -28.11 18.31
N PRO A 261 14.08 -29.20 18.16
CA PRO A 261 13.65 -30.36 17.39
C PRO A 261 12.44 -31.05 18.02
N VAL A 262 11.57 -31.59 17.17
CA VAL A 262 10.44 -32.42 17.57
C VAL A 262 10.94 -33.81 17.94
N ARG A 263 10.61 -34.30 19.14
CA ARG A 263 10.92 -35.67 19.59
C ARG A 263 9.63 -36.47 19.72
N VAL A 264 9.26 -37.14 18.64
CA VAL A 264 8.01 -37.89 18.56
C VAL A 264 7.97 -39.01 19.60
N ASN A 265 9.11 -39.64 19.90
CA ASN A 265 9.22 -40.72 20.89
C ASN A 265 8.82 -40.25 22.29
N ALA A 266 9.38 -39.13 22.74
CA ALA A 266 9.09 -38.57 24.06
C ALA A 266 7.60 -38.19 24.18
N LEU A 267 7.03 -37.61 23.12
CA LEU A 267 5.61 -37.27 23.08
C LEU A 267 4.72 -38.53 23.16
N MET A 268 5.08 -39.60 22.45
CA MET A 268 4.34 -40.87 22.49
C MET A 268 4.41 -41.52 23.87
N GLU A 269 5.58 -41.56 24.50
CA GLU A 269 5.77 -42.12 25.84
C GLU A 269 4.94 -41.35 26.88
N SER A 270 4.98 -40.03 26.86
CA SER A 270 4.18 -39.20 27.78
C SER A 270 2.68 -39.31 27.53
N ALA A 271 2.25 -39.42 26.27
CA ALA A 271 0.85 -39.65 25.93
C ALA A 271 0.33 -41.01 26.45
N ILE A 272 1.14 -42.08 26.32
CA ILE A 272 0.82 -43.41 26.87
C ILE A 272 0.81 -43.37 28.40
N GLN A 273 1.79 -42.73 29.02
CA GLN A 273 1.83 -42.58 30.47
C GLN A 273 0.55 -41.88 30.98
N ARG A 274 0.16 -40.78 30.34
CA ARG A 274 -1.04 -40.02 30.71
C ARG A 274 -2.33 -40.82 30.49
N GLY A 275 -2.42 -41.56 29.38
CA GLY A 275 -3.55 -42.46 29.13
C GLY A 275 -3.72 -43.52 30.22
N ASN A 276 -2.60 -44.06 30.74
CA ASN A 276 -2.60 -44.99 31.87
C ASN A 276 -3.05 -44.33 33.18
N GLU A 277 -2.57 -43.11 33.47
CA GLU A 277 -3.00 -42.32 34.64
C GLU A 277 -4.51 -42.04 34.63
N MET A 278 -5.06 -41.74 33.45
CA MET A 278 -6.50 -41.46 33.26
C MET A 278 -7.36 -42.73 33.20
N LYS A 279 -6.76 -43.93 33.17
CA LYS A 279 -7.47 -45.22 32.92
C LYS A 279 -8.34 -45.17 31.67
N ALA A 280 -7.80 -44.61 30.59
CA ALA A 280 -8.51 -44.46 29.33
C ALA A 280 -9.03 -45.82 28.81
N PHE A 281 -10.26 -45.87 28.32
CA PHE A 281 -10.88 -47.07 27.73
C PHE A 281 -11.12 -46.94 26.21
N GLN A 282 -11.04 -45.71 25.68
CA GLN A 282 -11.17 -45.39 24.27
C GLN A 282 -10.35 -44.13 23.96
N GLY A 283 -9.70 -44.11 22.80
CA GLY A 283 -8.97 -42.94 22.30
C GLY A 283 -9.61 -42.40 21.03
N ARG A 284 -9.69 -41.08 20.90
CA ARG A 284 -10.12 -40.43 19.66
C ARG A 284 -9.12 -39.36 19.27
N ILE A 285 -8.67 -39.38 18.02
CA ILE A 285 -7.75 -38.41 17.45
C ILE A 285 -8.51 -37.61 16.39
N LEU A 286 -8.72 -36.33 16.68
CA LEU A 286 -9.36 -35.42 15.74
C LEU A 286 -8.28 -34.75 14.89
N ILE A 287 -8.36 -34.89 13.57
CA ILE A 287 -7.40 -34.30 12.64
C ILE A 287 -8.11 -33.55 11.50
N PRO A 288 -7.58 -32.39 11.07
CA PRO A 288 -8.02 -31.78 9.83
C PRO A 288 -7.17 -32.28 8.65
N GLY A 289 -7.50 -33.42 8.04
CA GLY A 289 -6.86 -33.85 6.78
C GLY A 289 -6.19 -35.22 6.84
N SER A 290 -4.99 -35.35 6.26
CA SER A 290 -4.35 -36.65 5.94
C SER A 290 -4.09 -37.52 7.18
N ALA A 291 -4.37 -38.81 7.04
CA ALA A 291 -4.43 -39.77 8.13
C ALA A 291 -3.08 -40.43 8.49
N ASP A 292 -2.01 -40.32 7.69
CA ASP A 292 -0.85 -41.24 7.83
C ASP A 292 -0.05 -41.06 9.14
N ALA A 293 0.31 -39.83 9.51
CA ALA A 293 0.99 -39.55 10.77
C ALA A 293 0.07 -39.81 11.99
N ALA A 294 -1.22 -39.48 11.85
CA ALA A 294 -2.23 -39.71 12.88
C ALA A 294 -2.51 -41.20 13.09
N ASN A 295 -2.47 -42.00 12.03
CA ASN A 295 -2.63 -43.46 12.07
C ASN A 295 -1.44 -44.11 12.75
N THR A 296 -0.22 -43.63 12.49
CA THR A 296 0.99 -44.12 13.16
C THR A 296 0.93 -43.82 14.66
N PHE A 297 0.49 -42.62 15.03
CA PHE A 297 0.31 -42.23 16.42
C PHE A 297 -0.86 -42.98 17.09
N ALA A 298 -1.98 -43.15 16.39
CA ALA A 298 -3.12 -43.95 16.83
C ALA A 298 -2.73 -45.40 17.10
N PHE A 299 -1.95 -46.00 16.19
CA PHE A 299 -1.48 -47.38 16.33
C PHE A 299 -0.61 -47.56 17.56
N ALA A 300 0.30 -46.62 17.83
CA ALA A 300 1.14 -46.66 19.02
C ALA A 300 0.35 -46.46 20.31
N LEU A 301 -0.63 -45.55 20.33
CA LEU A 301 -1.53 -45.37 21.48
C LEU A 301 -2.40 -46.62 21.71
N ALA A 302 -2.98 -47.20 20.65
CA ALA A 302 -3.77 -48.42 20.73
C ALA A 302 -2.94 -49.59 21.29
N SER A 303 -1.69 -49.72 20.82
CA SER A 303 -0.79 -50.79 21.25
C SER A 303 -0.29 -50.58 22.68
N GLY A 304 0.07 -49.35 23.05
CA GLY A 304 0.63 -49.02 24.36
C GLY A 304 -0.40 -48.98 25.49
N LEU A 305 -1.65 -48.63 25.19
CA LEU A 305 -2.76 -48.55 26.17
C LEU A 305 -3.73 -49.73 26.10
N GLN A 306 -3.64 -50.57 25.06
CA GLN A 306 -4.60 -51.64 24.75
C GLN A 306 -6.06 -51.16 24.66
N ILE A 307 -6.27 -50.01 24.01
CA ILE A 307 -7.60 -49.40 23.81
C ILE A 307 -7.95 -49.29 22.33
N ARG A 308 -9.25 -49.15 22.03
CA ARG A 308 -9.70 -48.79 20.68
C ARG A 308 -9.40 -47.32 20.41
N THR A 309 -8.65 -47.04 19.34
CA THR A 309 -8.40 -45.68 18.86
C THR A 309 -9.15 -45.40 17.56
N GLU A 310 -9.80 -44.24 17.47
CA GLU A 310 -10.50 -43.77 16.27
C GLU A 310 -9.84 -42.49 15.75
N VAL A 311 -9.55 -42.42 14.45
CA VAL A 311 -9.06 -41.21 13.77
C VAL A 311 -10.22 -40.60 12.99
N VAL A 312 -10.60 -39.35 13.31
CA VAL A 312 -11.73 -38.65 12.69
C VAL A 312 -11.22 -37.49 11.82
N PRO A 313 -11.34 -37.58 10.47
CA PRO A 313 -10.98 -36.49 9.57
C PRO A 313 -12.10 -35.44 9.48
N LEU A 314 -11.86 -34.24 10.01
CA LEU A 314 -12.87 -33.17 10.10
C LEU A 314 -13.30 -32.59 8.75
N THR A 315 -12.46 -32.71 7.71
CA THR A 315 -12.75 -32.19 6.36
C THR A 315 -13.91 -32.92 5.69
N ARG A 316 -13.98 -34.25 5.85
CA ARG A 316 -15.03 -35.09 5.28
C ARG A 316 -16.41 -34.83 5.90
N TRP A 317 -16.44 -34.56 7.20
CA TRP A 317 -17.67 -34.23 7.93
C TRP A 317 -18.30 -32.92 7.45
N CYS A 318 -17.49 -31.92 7.10
CA CYS A 318 -18.02 -30.60 6.77
C CYS A 318 -18.62 -30.48 5.37
N ASP A 319 -18.16 -31.29 4.41
CA ASP A 319 -18.74 -31.37 3.06
C ASP A 319 -20.22 -31.80 3.09
N ASP A 320 -20.59 -32.62 4.08
CA ASP A 320 -21.96 -33.10 4.25
C ASP A 320 -22.89 -32.00 4.81
N VAL A 321 -22.43 -31.15 5.74
CA VAL A 321 -23.21 -30.07 6.38
C VAL A 321 -23.42 -28.85 5.47
N LEU A 322 -22.44 -28.52 4.63
CA LEU A 322 -22.50 -27.34 3.74
C LEU A 322 -23.57 -27.45 2.63
N ARG A 323 -24.03 -28.67 2.33
CA ARG A 323 -25.11 -28.93 1.37
C ARG A 323 -26.50 -28.51 1.90
N GLU A 324 -26.71 -28.47 3.22
CA GLU A 324 -28.02 -28.17 3.81
C GLU A 324 -28.30 -26.68 4.04
N LYS A 325 -27.28 -25.84 4.27
CA LYS A 325 -27.43 -24.42 4.70
C LYS A 325 -27.53 -23.35 3.58
N ALA A 326 -27.66 -23.71 2.30
CA ALA A 326 -27.65 -22.75 1.18
C ALA A 326 -28.88 -21.82 1.05
N ARG A 327 -29.69 -21.61 2.11
CA ARG A 327 -30.89 -20.76 2.10
C ARG A 327 -30.86 -19.68 3.22
N GLY A 328 -30.12 -18.60 2.97
CA GLY A 328 -30.39 -17.25 3.52
C GLY A 328 -29.51 -16.72 4.67
N SER A 329 -28.77 -15.63 4.41
CA SER A 329 -28.38 -14.57 5.37
C SER A 329 -27.77 -13.38 4.60
N ASP A 330 -28.27 -12.16 4.80
CA ASP A 330 -27.82 -10.95 4.08
C ASP A 330 -27.65 -9.79 5.09
N THR A 331 -26.43 -9.55 5.55
CA THR A 331 -26.06 -8.54 6.57
C THR A 331 -25.63 -7.23 5.90
N LYS A 332 -26.42 -6.15 6.07
CA LYS A 332 -26.32 -4.92 5.26
C LYS A 332 -25.31 -3.90 5.81
N SER A 333 -24.18 -3.75 5.10
CA SER A 333 -23.24 -2.64 5.28
C SER A 333 -23.87 -1.28 4.93
N LYS A 334 -23.41 -0.20 5.60
CA LYS A 334 -23.71 1.19 5.24
C LYS A 334 -22.94 1.57 3.98
N ILE A 335 -23.53 2.34 3.08
CA ILE A 335 -22.84 2.79 1.87
C ILE A 335 -22.29 4.21 2.09
N ALA A 336 -20.98 4.38 1.98
CA ALA A 336 -20.29 5.66 2.09
C ALA A 336 -20.26 6.39 0.75
N ILE A 337 -20.54 7.69 0.77
CA ILE A 337 -20.32 8.60 -0.36
C ILE A 337 -18.92 9.20 -0.19
N VAL A 338 -17.99 8.90 -1.10
CA VAL A 338 -16.56 9.25 -0.93
C VAL A 338 -16.07 10.32 -1.91
N GLY A 339 -16.82 10.62 -2.95
CA GLY A 339 -16.50 11.67 -3.93
C GLY A 339 -17.73 12.17 -4.65
N MET A 340 -17.68 13.41 -5.14
CA MET A 340 -18.75 14.02 -5.92
C MET A 340 -18.25 15.11 -6.87
N SER A 341 -18.91 15.27 -8.01
CA SER A 341 -18.72 16.37 -8.96
C SER A 341 -20.05 16.68 -9.64
N ALA A 342 -20.27 17.95 -9.96
CA ALA A 342 -21.52 18.40 -10.56
C ALA A 342 -21.34 19.65 -11.44
N ARG A 343 -22.23 19.81 -12.42
CA ARG A 343 -22.40 21.02 -13.23
C ARG A 343 -23.86 21.45 -13.19
N PHE A 344 -24.10 22.68 -12.76
CA PHE A 344 -25.43 23.27 -12.65
C PHE A 344 -25.65 24.35 -13.73
N SER A 345 -26.91 24.53 -14.13
CA SER A 345 -27.36 25.61 -15.03
C SER A 345 -27.10 27.02 -14.43
N PRO A 346 -26.80 28.04 -15.26
CA PRO A 346 -26.53 29.44 -14.85
C PRO A 346 -27.56 30.10 -13.95
N THR A 347 -28.79 29.60 -13.97
CA THR A 347 -29.93 30.18 -13.27
C THR A 347 -29.91 29.99 -11.75
N LEU A 348 -28.87 29.33 -11.21
CA LEU A 348 -28.71 29.05 -9.78
C LEU A 348 -27.53 29.84 -9.18
N SER A 349 -27.79 30.63 -8.14
CA SER A 349 -26.71 31.34 -7.42
C SER A 349 -25.95 30.42 -6.45
N THR A 350 -24.70 30.75 -6.18
CA THR A 350 -23.82 29.99 -5.27
C THR A 350 -24.37 29.95 -3.83
N GLU A 351 -24.96 31.05 -3.35
CA GLU A 351 -25.60 31.11 -2.03
C GLU A 351 -26.81 30.17 -1.89
N GLU A 352 -27.62 30.02 -2.95
CA GLU A 352 -28.85 29.19 -2.96
C GLU A 352 -28.56 27.69 -2.92
N LEU A 353 -27.41 27.26 -3.44
CA LEU A 353 -26.93 25.89 -3.38
C LEU A 353 -26.37 25.52 -1.98
N GLY A 354 -26.30 26.51 -1.08
CA GLY A 354 -25.70 26.41 0.25
C GLY A 354 -24.18 26.55 0.23
N TRP A 355 -23.62 27.17 -0.81
CA TRP A 355 -22.17 27.26 -1.02
C TRP A 355 -21.57 28.52 -0.39
N ASP A 356 -20.24 28.53 -0.30
CA ASP A 356 -19.41 29.68 0.04
C ASP A 356 -18.12 29.61 -0.79
N ALA A 357 -17.39 30.72 -0.95
CA ALA A 357 -16.19 30.79 -1.81
C ALA A 357 -15.07 29.80 -1.39
N ASP A 358 -15.05 29.38 -0.12
CA ASP A 358 -14.12 28.38 0.41
C ASP A 358 -14.47 26.94 0.00
N ILE A 359 -15.76 26.63 -0.22
CA ILE A 359 -16.24 25.32 -0.69
C ILE A 359 -16.00 25.17 -2.20
N GLU A 360 -16.10 26.26 -2.97
CA GLU A 360 -15.75 26.33 -4.41
C GLU A 360 -14.29 25.94 -4.68
N ALA A 361 -13.38 26.27 -3.75
CA ALA A 361 -11.98 25.92 -3.85
C ALA A 361 -11.69 24.42 -3.60
N CYS A 362 -12.64 23.68 -3.00
CA CYS A 362 -12.47 22.32 -2.49
C CYS A 362 -13.51 21.32 -3.03
N THR A 363 -14.39 21.74 -3.96
CA THR A 363 -15.41 20.88 -4.57
C THR A 363 -15.40 21.07 -6.09
N HIS A 364 -15.57 19.97 -6.83
CA HIS A 364 -15.63 19.98 -8.30
C HIS A 364 -17.04 20.31 -8.78
N VAL A 365 -17.59 21.44 -8.31
CA VAL A 365 -18.97 21.83 -8.56
C VAL A 365 -19.00 23.24 -9.14
N ASP A 366 -19.43 23.36 -10.40
CA ASP A 366 -19.42 24.63 -11.14
C ASP A 366 -20.83 24.99 -11.69
N VAL A 367 -21.07 26.29 -11.91
CA VAL A 367 -22.26 26.85 -12.59
C VAL A 367 -21.86 27.35 -13.98
N LEU A 368 -22.57 26.93 -15.04
CA LEU A 368 -22.28 27.32 -16.44
C LEU A 368 -22.80 28.76 -16.76
N ASP A 369 -22.26 29.48 -17.76
CA ASP A 369 -22.69 30.86 -18.13
C ASP A 369 -23.86 30.93 -19.14
N GLU A 370 -24.74 31.94 -19.02
CA GLU A 370 -25.94 32.16 -19.86
C GLU A 370 -25.65 32.40 -21.36
N LYS A 371 -24.45 32.87 -21.72
CA LYS A 371 -24.11 33.29 -23.10
C LYS A 371 -23.99 32.14 -24.11
N LEU A 372 -24.08 30.89 -23.65
CA LEU A 372 -23.95 29.69 -24.50
C LEU A 372 -25.20 29.37 -25.32
N ASN A 373 -26.34 30.05 -25.08
CA ASN A 373 -27.61 29.74 -25.75
C ASN A 373 -27.84 30.42 -27.12
N GLY A 374 -26.89 31.17 -27.69
CA GLY A 374 -27.18 31.83 -28.99
C GLY A 374 -26.07 32.51 -29.79
N ALA A 375 -24.80 32.49 -29.39
CA ALA A 375 -23.77 33.19 -30.15
C ALA A 375 -23.05 32.27 -31.15
N LYS A 376 -23.13 32.60 -32.45
CA LYS A 376 -22.08 32.24 -33.43
C LYS A 376 -20.74 32.78 -32.92
N LEU A 377 -19.95 31.91 -32.29
CA LEU A 377 -18.62 32.22 -31.80
C LEU A 377 -17.61 32.21 -32.97
N ASN A 378 -17.67 33.25 -33.80
CA ASN A 378 -16.50 33.65 -34.57
C ASN A 378 -15.63 34.53 -33.67
N GLY A 379 -14.57 33.93 -33.12
CA GLY A 379 -13.39 34.60 -32.57
C GLY A 379 -13.64 35.50 -31.35
N CYS A 380 -13.30 35.00 -30.16
CA CYS A 380 -12.88 35.82 -29.01
C CYS A 380 -12.27 34.91 -27.92
N LEU A 381 -10.97 34.62 -28.00
CA LEU A 381 -10.17 34.29 -26.81
C LEU A 381 -9.81 35.61 -26.13
N GLY A 382 -10.54 35.97 -25.07
CA GLY A 382 -10.12 37.00 -24.12
C GLY A 382 -9.30 36.39 -22.99
N ASP A 383 -8.21 37.04 -22.62
CA ASP A 383 -7.14 36.63 -21.68
C ASP A 383 -7.58 36.31 -20.23
N ARG A 384 -8.40 35.28 -19.97
CA ARG A 384 -8.68 34.81 -18.60
C ARG A 384 -8.51 33.29 -18.46
N PRO A 385 -7.46 32.80 -17.75
CA PRO A 385 -7.23 31.38 -17.54
C PRO A 385 -7.87 30.91 -16.22
N ASP A 386 -9.12 30.45 -16.26
CA ASP A 386 -9.79 29.76 -15.16
C ASP A 386 -10.36 28.40 -15.60
N HIS A 387 -10.79 27.58 -14.64
CA HIS A 387 -11.34 26.24 -14.91
C HIS A 387 -12.55 26.27 -15.83
N LYS A 388 -13.36 27.32 -15.64
CA LYS A 388 -14.53 27.64 -16.42
C LYS A 388 -14.17 27.85 -17.89
N SER A 389 -13.15 28.67 -18.20
CA SER A 389 -12.72 28.92 -19.58
C SER A 389 -12.06 27.72 -20.27
N TYR A 390 -11.39 26.83 -19.53
CA TYR A 390 -10.88 25.55 -20.06
C TYR A 390 -12.01 24.63 -20.53
N ILE A 391 -13.04 24.49 -19.69
CA ILE A 391 -14.23 23.68 -20.00
C ILE A 391 -15.06 24.35 -21.10
N GLU A 392 -15.25 25.67 -21.04
CA GLU A 392 -15.90 26.44 -22.12
C GLU A 392 -15.11 26.34 -23.44
N GLY A 393 -13.78 26.23 -23.40
CA GLY A 393 -12.94 25.94 -24.55
C GLY A 393 -13.17 24.53 -25.13
N LEU A 394 -13.33 23.51 -24.27
CA LEU A 394 -13.76 22.16 -24.66
C LEU A 394 -15.14 22.19 -25.34
N PHE A 395 -16.06 23.03 -24.85
CA PHE A 395 -17.36 23.26 -25.49
C PHE A 395 -17.25 24.02 -26.82
N ALA A 396 -16.43 25.09 -26.89
CA ALA A 396 -16.35 26.00 -28.04
C ALA A 396 -15.58 25.41 -29.24
N ARG A 397 -14.57 24.56 -29.01
CA ARG A 397 -13.81 23.91 -30.09
C ARG A 397 -14.61 22.83 -30.83
N CYS A 398 -15.72 22.39 -30.26
CA CYS A 398 -16.63 21.42 -30.86
C CYS A 398 -17.68 22.05 -31.79
N ASN A 399 -17.61 23.35 -32.06
CA ASN A 399 -18.60 24.07 -32.88
C ASN A 399 -18.54 23.78 -34.39
N THR A 400 -17.78 22.78 -34.85
CA THR A 400 -17.85 22.36 -36.26
C THR A 400 -18.87 21.27 -36.54
N ASP A 401 -19.26 20.46 -35.55
CA ASP A 401 -20.42 19.56 -35.65
C ASP A 401 -20.94 19.20 -34.26
N ALA A 402 -22.27 19.15 -34.10
CA ALA A 402 -22.97 18.86 -32.83
C ALA A 402 -22.77 17.40 -32.32
N GLU A 403 -21.69 16.73 -32.69
CA GLU A 403 -21.53 15.27 -32.62
C GLU A 403 -21.08 14.71 -31.26
N LEU A 404 -20.79 15.52 -30.23
CA LEU A 404 -20.04 15.01 -29.06
C LEU A 404 -20.51 15.45 -27.65
N LEU A 405 -21.61 16.18 -27.46
CA LEU A 405 -21.91 16.81 -26.14
C LEU A 405 -22.31 15.87 -24.99
N ASP A 406 -23.04 14.79 -25.25
CA ASP A 406 -23.81 14.08 -24.22
C ASP A 406 -22.95 13.19 -23.24
N PRO A 407 -22.07 12.27 -23.71
CA PRO A 407 -21.28 11.42 -22.80
C PRO A 407 -19.96 12.02 -22.28
N ARG A 408 -19.47 13.13 -22.84
CA ARG A 408 -18.16 13.70 -22.42
C ARG A 408 -18.23 14.38 -21.05
N LEU A 409 -19.34 15.02 -20.72
CA LEU A 409 -19.53 15.62 -19.40
C LEU A 409 -19.68 14.58 -18.30
N ALA A 410 -20.23 13.40 -18.62
CA ALA A 410 -20.23 12.27 -17.72
C ALA A 410 -18.80 11.81 -17.40
N ILE A 411 -17.90 11.73 -18.39
CA ILE A 411 -16.48 11.39 -18.19
C ILE A 411 -15.77 12.46 -17.34
N VAL A 412 -15.99 13.75 -17.62
CA VAL A 412 -15.36 14.85 -16.87
C VAL A 412 -15.82 14.82 -15.40
N THR A 413 -17.12 14.74 -15.14
CA THR A 413 -17.64 14.70 -13.76
C THR A 413 -17.25 13.40 -13.05
N ALA A 414 -17.17 12.27 -13.76
CA ALA A 414 -16.62 11.03 -13.20
C ALA A 414 -15.15 11.17 -12.82
N TYR A 415 -14.31 11.72 -13.69
CA TYR A 415 -12.89 11.96 -13.44
C TYR A 415 -12.69 12.78 -12.16
N GLU A 416 -13.43 13.88 -12.05
CA GLU A 416 -13.36 14.78 -10.90
C GLU A 416 -13.90 14.15 -9.61
N ALA A 417 -15.02 13.41 -9.68
CA ALA A 417 -15.55 12.73 -8.51
C ALA A 417 -14.59 11.64 -8.00
N LEU A 418 -13.92 10.93 -8.91
CA LEU A 418 -12.88 9.94 -8.60
C LEU A 418 -11.62 10.61 -8.02
N GLU A 419 -11.15 11.72 -8.59
CA GLU A 419 -10.05 12.50 -8.00
C GLU A 419 -10.38 13.02 -6.60
N MET A 420 -11.61 13.50 -6.39
CA MET A 420 -12.09 13.94 -5.08
C MET A 420 -12.08 12.80 -4.06
N ALA A 421 -12.50 11.61 -4.48
CA ALA A 421 -12.42 10.38 -3.68
C ALA A 421 -10.98 9.91 -3.43
N GLY A 422 -9.99 10.51 -4.10
CA GLY A 422 -8.61 10.04 -4.06
C GLY A 422 -8.47 8.64 -4.64
N PHE A 423 -9.30 8.29 -5.62
CA PHE A 423 -9.29 7.02 -6.32
C PHE A 423 -8.05 6.92 -7.22
N VAL A 424 -7.30 5.84 -7.06
CA VAL A 424 -6.16 5.48 -7.90
C VAL A 424 -6.37 4.03 -8.32
N PRO A 425 -6.39 3.72 -9.64
CA PRO A 425 -6.58 2.35 -10.11
C PRO A 425 -5.62 1.35 -9.47
N ASN A 426 -6.14 0.21 -9.03
CA ASN A 426 -5.40 -0.94 -8.49
C ASN A 426 -4.57 -0.66 -7.22
N ARG A 427 -4.74 0.49 -6.56
CA ARG A 427 -4.02 0.83 -5.30
C ARG A 427 -4.44 -0.07 -4.14
N THR A 428 -5.72 -0.39 -4.06
CA THR A 428 -6.37 -1.12 -2.96
C THR A 428 -7.26 -2.22 -3.53
N PRO A 429 -7.70 -3.21 -2.73
CA PRO A 429 -8.67 -4.21 -3.18
C PRO A 429 -9.95 -3.59 -3.73
N SER A 430 -10.47 -2.53 -3.11
CA SER A 430 -11.72 -1.89 -3.55
C SER A 430 -11.58 -1.02 -4.81
N SER A 431 -10.35 -0.70 -5.22
CA SER A 431 -10.02 0.09 -6.42
C SER A 431 -9.44 -0.75 -7.56
N GLN A 432 -9.49 -2.08 -7.46
CA GLN A 432 -9.18 -2.96 -8.59
C GLN A 432 -10.17 -2.70 -9.73
N LEU A 433 -9.66 -2.51 -10.94
CA LEU A 433 -10.45 -2.06 -12.09
C LEU A 433 -11.63 -2.99 -12.42
N ASP A 434 -11.48 -4.30 -12.21
CA ASP A 434 -12.54 -5.30 -12.40
C ASP A 434 -13.66 -5.24 -11.35
N ARG A 435 -13.43 -4.53 -10.25
CA ARG A 435 -14.37 -4.37 -9.13
C ARG A 435 -15.05 -3.00 -9.10
N VAL A 436 -14.88 -2.17 -10.13
CA VAL A 436 -15.53 -0.86 -10.25
C VAL A 436 -16.74 -0.94 -11.19
N GLY A 437 -17.92 -0.55 -10.71
CA GLY A 437 -19.14 -0.46 -11.53
C GLY A 437 -19.51 0.98 -11.93
N ALA A 438 -20.22 1.14 -13.04
CA ALA A 438 -20.74 2.41 -13.54
C ALA A 438 -22.26 2.38 -13.73
N PHE A 439 -22.96 3.34 -13.10
CA PHE A 439 -24.43 3.42 -13.11
C PHE A 439 -24.85 4.84 -13.47
N TYR A 440 -25.37 5.04 -14.69
CA TYR A 440 -25.78 6.37 -15.16
C TYR A 440 -27.26 6.40 -15.51
N SER A 441 -27.89 7.57 -15.31
CA SER A 441 -29.24 7.83 -15.76
C SER A 441 -29.32 8.88 -16.86
N GLN A 442 -30.14 8.60 -17.86
CA GLN A 442 -30.42 9.49 -18.98
C GLN A 442 -31.86 9.24 -19.47
N THR A 443 -32.67 10.29 -19.55
CA THR A 443 -34.08 10.21 -19.99
C THR A 443 -34.26 10.60 -21.45
N SER A 444 -33.44 11.52 -21.95
CA SER A 444 -33.54 12.03 -23.32
C SER A 444 -32.68 11.24 -24.32
N ASP A 445 -33.26 10.94 -25.49
CA ASP A 445 -32.63 10.23 -26.62
C ASP A 445 -32.29 11.21 -27.78
N GLU A 446 -32.14 12.51 -27.49
CA GLU A 446 -32.10 13.58 -28.50
C GLU A 446 -31.07 13.38 -29.61
N TRP A 447 -29.94 12.72 -29.34
CA TRP A 447 -28.93 12.47 -30.37
C TRP A 447 -29.44 11.51 -31.45
N GLN A 448 -30.18 10.46 -31.07
CA GLN A 448 -30.80 9.55 -32.02
C GLN A 448 -31.83 10.30 -32.89
N GLU A 449 -32.55 11.25 -32.29
CA GLU A 449 -33.52 12.10 -32.99
C GLU A 449 -32.87 13.16 -33.89
N PHE A 450 -31.73 13.72 -33.47
CA PHE A 450 -30.98 14.72 -34.23
C PHE A 450 -30.24 14.11 -35.44
N SER A 451 -29.67 12.92 -35.27
CA SER A 451 -28.94 12.22 -36.34
C SER A 451 -29.86 11.72 -37.45
N SER A 452 -31.07 11.30 -37.06
CA SER A 452 -32.11 10.90 -38.01
C SER A 452 -32.68 12.09 -38.80
N THR A 453 -32.67 13.30 -38.25
CA THR A 453 -33.17 14.51 -38.93
C THR A 453 -32.17 15.17 -39.89
N LYS A 454 -30.85 15.01 -39.70
CA LYS A 454 -29.82 15.56 -40.61
C LYS A 454 -29.33 14.64 -41.73
N GLY A 455 -29.89 13.43 -41.85
CA GLY A 455 -29.47 12.47 -42.89
C GLY A 455 -28.03 11.96 -42.73
N VAL A 456 -27.45 12.09 -41.52
CA VAL A 456 -26.17 11.47 -41.16
C VAL A 456 -26.37 9.96 -41.24
N LYS A 457 -25.52 9.26 -42.01
CA LYS A 457 -25.58 7.79 -42.14
C LYS A 457 -25.12 7.13 -40.83
N GLY A 458 -26.05 6.95 -39.89
CA GLY A 458 -25.83 6.21 -38.64
C GLY A 458 -26.84 6.61 -37.56
N SER A 459 -27.44 5.64 -36.87
CA SER A 459 -28.22 5.92 -35.65
C SER A 459 -27.27 6.32 -34.54
N GLY A 460 -27.71 7.21 -33.65
CA GLY A 460 -26.89 7.56 -32.50
C GLY A 460 -26.54 6.49 -31.51
N PRO A 461 -25.46 6.73 -30.74
CA PRO A 461 -25.10 5.83 -29.67
C PRO A 461 -26.30 5.82 -28.71
N PRO A 462 -26.90 4.64 -28.44
CA PRO A 462 -28.00 4.53 -27.50
C PRO A 462 -27.55 4.92 -26.09
N ARG A 463 -28.50 5.25 -25.20
CA ARG A 463 -28.25 5.61 -23.78
C ARG A 463 -27.37 4.65 -22.99
N ALA A 464 -27.25 3.40 -23.43
CA ALA A 464 -26.32 2.42 -22.87
C ALA A 464 -24.84 2.83 -23.00
N PHE A 465 -24.51 3.68 -23.98
CA PHE A 465 -23.13 4.11 -24.24
C PHE A 465 -22.64 5.16 -23.24
N THR A 466 -23.52 5.85 -22.50
CA THR A 466 -23.06 6.82 -21.50
C THR A 466 -22.27 6.15 -20.36
N PRO A 467 -22.84 5.19 -19.60
CA PRO A 467 -22.05 4.43 -18.63
C PRO A 467 -20.99 3.56 -19.33
N GLY A 468 -21.25 3.07 -20.54
CA GLY A 468 -20.28 2.29 -21.31
C GLY A 468 -19.00 3.06 -21.67
N ARG A 469 -19.11 4.33 -22.05
CA ARG A 469 -17.97 5.22 -22.34
C ARG A 469 -17.22 5.61 -21.07
N VAL A 470 -17.92 5.79 -19.94
CA VAL A 470 -17.28 5.96 -18.63
C VAL A 470 -16.47 4.72 -18.28
N SER A 471 -17.07 3.53 -18.32
CA SER A 471 -16.35 2.27 -18.06
C SER A 471 -15.19 2.04 -19.02
N HIS A 472 -15.36 2.32 -20.32
CA HIS A 472 -14.31 2.18 -21.31
C HIS A 472 -13.15 3.15 -21.08
N TYR A 473 -13.44 4.43 -20.78
CA TYR A 473 -12.40 5.45 -20.57
C TYR A 473 -11.52 5.13 -19.35
N PHE A 474 -12.12 4.68 -18.24
CA PHE A 474 -11.39 4.33 -17.02
C PHE A 474 -11.00 2.84 -16.92
N ASN A 475 -11.36 2.03 -17.92
CA ASN A 475 -11.16 0.59 -17.95
C ASN A 475 -11.82 -0.16 -16.76
N PHE A 476 -13.05 0.20 -16.42
CA PHE A 476 -13.84 -0.47 -15.38
C PHE A 476 -14.44 -1.79 -15.88
N GLY A 477 -14.22 -2.88 -15.14
CA GLY A 477 -14.69 -4.22 -15.46
C GLY A 477 -15.93 -4.69 -14.67
N GLY A 478 -16.47 -3.87 -13.77
CA GLY A 478 -17.67 -4.19 -12.99
C GLY A 478 -18.99 -3.90 -13.74
N PRO A 479 -20.14 -3.95 -13.04
CA PRO A 479 -21.46 -3.75 -13.64
C PRO A 479 -21.59 -2.39 -14.34
N CYS A 480 -22.19 -2.38 -15.52
CA CYS A 480 -22.40 -1.17 -16.33
C CYS A 480 -23.89 -1.05 -16.70
N HIS A 481 -24.58 -0.05 -16.16
CA HIS A 481 -26.03 0.10 -16.32
C HIS A 481 -26.45 1.52 -16.69
N SER A 482 -27.32 1.61 -17.70
CA SER A 482 -28.11 2.81 -17.98
C SER A 482 -29.51 2.64 -17.38
N VAL A 483 -29.98 3.63 -16.63
CA VAL A 483 -31.24 3.57 -15.87
C VAL A 483 -32.17 4.69 -16.31
N ASP A 484 -33.38 4.32 -16.73
CA ASP A 484 -34.46 5.25 -17.03
C ASP A 484 -35.73 4.87 -16.25
N THR A 485 -36.09 5.72 -15.31
CA THR A 485 -37.36 5.73 -14.58
C THR A 485 -37.97 7.15 -14.58
N ALA A 486 -37.77 7.88 -15.69
CA ALA A 486 -38.09 9.31 -15.86
C ALA A 486 -37.51 10.18 -14.73
N CYS A 487 -38.30 11.01 -14.03
CA CYS A 487 -37.77 11.95 -13.02
C CYS A 487 -37.13 11.29 -11.77
N THR A 488 -37.18 9.96 -11.65
CA THR A 488 -36.53 9.20 -10.56
C THR A 488 -35.23 8.51 -10.97
N SER A 489 -34.81 8.66 -12.23
CA SER A 489 -33.76 7.83 -12.84
C SER A 489 -32.45 7.84 -12.07
N SER A 490 -31.93 9.00 -11.68
CA SER A 490 -30.65 9.07 -10.97
C SER A 490 -30.71 8.50 -9.55
N LEU A 491 -31.85 8.65 -8.83
CA LEU A 491 -31.99 7.97 -7.53
C LEU A 491 -32.18 6.47 -7.69
N ALA A 492 -32.83 6.03 -8.78
CA ALA A 492 -32.93 4.62 -9.11
C ALA A 492 -31.55 4.03 -9.46
N ALA A 493 -30.70 4.78 -10.16
CA ALA A 493 -29.30 4.42 -10.40
C ALA A 493 -28.51 4.29 -9.09
N VAL A 494 -28.65 5.25 -8.17
CA VAL A 494 -28.06 5.17 -6.81
C VAL A 494 -28.56 3.93 -6.07
N HIS A 495 -29.86 3.65 -6.09
CA HIS A 495 -30.41 2.44 -5.48
C HIS A 495 -29.79 1.16 -6.07
N ARG A 496 -29.62 1.11 -7.39
CA ARG A 496 -29.01 -0.03 -8.07
C ARG A 496 -27.55 -0.22 -7.70
N ALA A 497 -26.78 0.86 -7.63
CA ALA A 497 -25.40 0.84 -7.17
C ALA A 497 -25.26 0.38 -5.71
N CYS A 498 -26.13 0.88 -4.81
CA CYS A 498 -26.16 0.40 -3.42
C CYS A 498 -26.41 -1.12 -3.35
N ARG A 499 -27.27 -1.64 -4.21
CA ARG A 499 -27.56 -3.09 -4.27
C ARG A 499 -26.36 -3.87 -4.79
N ALA A 500 -25.69 -3.40 -5.84
CA ALA A 500 -24.49 -4.05 -6.39
C ALA A 500 -23.33 -4.09 -5.36
N LEU A 501 -23.14 -3.01 -4.59
CA LEU A 501 -22.18 -2.96 -3.49
C LEU A 501 -22.54 -3.95 -2.36
N GLN A 502 -23.83 -4.05 -2.02
CA GLN A 502 -24.32 -4.97 -0.98
C GLN A 502 -24.26 -6.45 -1.41
N SER A 503 -24.46 -6.75 -2.70
CA SER A 503 -24.38 -8.09 -3.26
C SER A 503 -22.97 -8.53 -3.67
N ASP A 504 -21.96 -7.69 -3.39
CA ASP A 504 -20.54 -7.93 -3.73
C ASP A 504 -20.25 -8.07 -5.24
N GLU A 505 -21.12 -7.49 -6.08
CA GLU A 505 -20.92 -7.40 -7.53
C GLU A 505 -19.84 -6.37 -7.90
N CYS A 506 -19.65 -5.35 -7.05
CA CYS A 506 -18.58 -4.37 -7.15
C CYS A 506 -18.19 -3.87 -5.75
N ASP A 507 -17.00 -3.27 -5.64
CA ASP A 507 -16.47 -2.70 -4.39
C ASP A 507 -16.50 -1.16 -4.41
N THR A 508 -16.40 -0.58 -5.62
CA THR A 508 -16.60 0.85 -5.88
C THR A 508 -17.66 1.03 -6.96
N ALA A 509 -18.59 1.97 -6.78
CA ALA A 509 -19.57 2.33 -7.80
C ALA A 509 -19.49 3.81 -8.16
N VAL A 510 -19.33 4.10 -9.45
CA VAL A 510 -19.45 5.45 -10.03
C VAL A 510 -20.89 5.63 -10.48
N VAL A 511 -21.59 6.57 -9.86
CA VAL A 511 -23.02 6.77 -10.09
C VAL A 511 -23.28 8.19 -10.54
N GLY A 512 -23.97 8.39 -11.65
CA GLY A 512 -24.27 9.72 -12.14
C GLY A 512 -25.61 9.84 -12.85
N GLY A 513 -25.93 11.06 -13.25
CA GLY A 513 -27.09 11.38 -14.06
C GLY A 513 -26.81 12.64 -14.87
N LEU A 514 -27.36 12.68 -16.08
CA LEU A 514 -27.14 13.77 -17.01
C LEU A 514 -28.45 14.19 -17.68
N ASP A 515 -28.57 15.49 -17.87
CA ASP A 515 -29.63 16.15 -18.61
C ASP A 515 -29.06 17.38 -19.33
N VAL A 516 -28.86 17.26 -20.65
CA VAL A 516 -28.13 18.23 -21.49
C VAL A 516 -28.96 18.66 -22.70
N SER A 517 -30.26 18.35 -22.67
CA SER A 517 -31.14 18.46 -23.82
C SER A 517 -31.25 19.89 -24.39
N SER A 518 -31.43 20.00 -25.72
CA SER A 518 -31.47 21.29 -26.43
C SER A 518 -32.38 21.29 -27.68
N SER A 519 -33.18 20.24 -27.89
CA SER A 519 -33.96 20.12 -29.13
C SER A 519 -35.18 21.06 -29.17
N PRO A 520 -35.56 21.56 -30.37
CA PRO A 520 -36.82 22.28 -30.57
C PRO A 520 -38.07 21.44 -30.26
N LYS A 521 -37.95 20.10 -30.34
CA LYS A 521 -39.03 19.16 -30.05
C LYS A 521 -39.32 19.07 -28.56
N GLU A 522 -38.31 19.13 -27.71
CA GLU A 522 -38.50 19.15 -26.26
C GLU A 522 -39.10 20.48 -25.76
N LYS A 523 -38.83 21.60 -26.46
CA LYS A 523 -39.61 22.85 -26.26
C LYS A 523 -41.07 22.67 -26.62
N ALA A 524 -41.38 22.05 -27.76
CA ALA A 524 -42.75 21.78 -28.18
C ALA A 524 -43.47 20.76 -27.28
N ASP A 525 -42.75 19.73 -26.81
CA ASP A 525 -43.25 18.74 -25.87
C ASP A 525 -43.44 19.36 -24.48
N GLY A 526 -42.55 20.26 -24.04
CA GLY A 526 -42.68 21.09 -22.84
C GLY A 526 -43.87 22.04 -22.89
N GLU A 527 -44.07 22.75 -24.00
CA GLU A 527 -45.26 23.55 -24.30
C GLU A 527 -46.55 22.71 -24.33
N SER A 528 -46.46 21.45 -24.80
CA SER A 528 -47.60 20.52 -24.79
C SER A 528 -47.91 20.00 -23.38
N LEU A 529 -46.89 19.78 -22.55
CA LEU A 529 -47.00 19.34 -21.16
C LEU A 529 -47.54 20.45 -20.26
N SER A 530 -47.13 21.70 -20.48
CA SER A 530 -47.65 22.88 -19.79
C SER A 530 -49.13 23.10 -20.10
N ARG A 531 -49.56 22.87 -21.35
CA ARG A 531 -51.00 22.94 -21.76
C ARG A 531 -51.89 21.85 -21.16
N VAL A 532 -51.32 20.72 -20.72
CA VAL A 532 -52.06 19.60 -20.12
C VAL A 532 -52.15 19.71 -18.59
N GLN A 533 -51.40 20.63 -17.98
CA GLN A 533 -51.53 21.00 -16.56
C GLN A 533 -52.47 22.22 -16.45
N SER A 534 -53.44 22.16 -15.53
CA SER A 534 -54.58 23.09 -15.46
C SER A 534 -54.20 24.59 -15.47
N PRO A 535 -55.02 25.48 -16.05
CA PRO A 535 -54.78 26.93 -16.14
C PRO A 535 -54.88 27.70 -14.80
N GLU A 536 -54.93 27.03 -13.65
CA GLU A 536 -55.09 27.63 -12.31
C GLU A 536 -53.84 27.51 -11.41
N ILE A 537 -52.65 27.40 -12.01
CA ILE A 537 -51.40 27.23 -11.25
C ILE A 537 -50.71 28.59 -11.10
N ASP A 538 -51.03 29.36 -10.07
CA ASP A 538 -50.15 30.44 -9.60
C ASP A 538 -49.08 29.85 -8.68
N GLY A 539 -47.84 29.80 -9.16
CA GLY A 539 -46.76 29.15 -8.44
C GLY A 539 -45.37 29.58 -8.92
N PRO A 540 -44.36 29.44 -8.05
CA PRO A 540 -43.07 30.13 -8.18
C PRO A 540 -42.14 29.60 -9.29
N GLY A 541 -42.52 28.56 -10.06
CA GLY A 541 -41.72 27.98 -11.16
C GLY A 541 -41.96 28.59 -12.55
N LYS A 542 -42.70 29.70 -12.64
CA LYS A 542 -43.00 30.42 -13.89
C LYS A 542 -41.88 31.39 -14.27
N VAL A 543 -41.56 31.46 -15.56
CA VAL A 543 -40.82 32.59 -16.15
C VAL A 543 -41.83 33.35 -17.02
N GLU A 544 -42.07 34.64 -16.73
CA GLU A 544 -42.92 35.50 -17.57
C GLU A 544 -42.23 35.73 -18.91
N ASN A 545 -42.82 35.21 -19.99
CA ASN A 545 -42.45 35.60 -21.35
C ASN A 545 -43.06 36.97 -21.69
N GLN A 546 -42.40 37.72 -22.59
CA GLN A 546 -42.84 39.07 -23.01
C GLN A 546 -44.26 39.11 -23.62
N ASP A 547 -44.82 37.96 -23.97
CA ASP A 547 -46.16 37.78 -24.57
C ASP A 547 -47.25 37.33 -23.57
N GLY A 548 -46.94 37.17 -22.27
CA GLY A 548 -47.93 36.90 -21.22
C GLY A 548 -48.38 35.44 -21.06
N ASP A 549 -47.70 34.49 -21.71
CA ASP A 549 -47.89 33.05 -21.50
C ASP A 549 -46.87 32.52 -20.46
N ASP A 550 -47.37 31.77 -19.47
CA ASP A 550 -46.58 31.19 -18.38
C ASP A 550 -45.89 29.87 -18.79
N GLU A 551 -44.56 29.83 -18.82
CA GLU A 551 -43.77 28.62 -19.10
C GLU A 551 -43.05 28.05 -17.87
N ILE A 552 -42.93 26.72 -17.78
CA ILE A 552 -42.12 26.01 -16.78
C ILE A 552 -40.64 26.12 -17.18
N ALA A 553 -39.79 26.62 -16.28
CA ALA A 553 -38.35 26.67 -16.51
C ALA A 553 -37.76 25.25 -16.67
N GLN A 554 -37.00 25.02 -17.75
CA GLN A 554 -36.15 23.82 -17.92
C GLN A 554 -34.74 24.10 -17.41
N ALA A 555 -34.13 23.14 -16.72
CA ALA A 555 -32.76 23.27 -16.23
C ALA A 555 -31.91 22.08 -16.70
N LYS A 556 -30.63 22.36 -16.97
CA LYS A 556 -29.65 21.37 -17.40
C LYS A 556 -28.69 21.06 -16.27
N GLY A 557 -28.19 19.83 -16.24
CA GLY A 557 -27.21 19.45 -15.24
C GLY A 557 -26.61 18.07 -15.44
N VAL A 558 -25.37 17.91 -14.97
CA VAL A 558 -24.68 16.62 -14.91
C VAL A 558 -24.08 16.47 -13.53
N GLY A 559 -24.29 15.32 -12.89
CA GLY A 559 -23.74 15.03 -11.58
C GLY A 559 -23.23 13.60 -11.48
N THR A 560 -22.10 13.43 -10.80
CA THR A 560 -21.51 12.11 -10.51
C THR A 560 -21.09 12.03 -9.04
N ILE A 561 -21.33 10.89 -8.41
CA ILE A 561 -20.87 10.53 -7.07
C ILE A 561 -20.13 9.19 -7.09
N VAL A 562 -19.26 8.98 -6.12
CA VAL A 562 -18.53 7.71 -5.92
C VAL A 562 -18.99 7.08 -4.61
N LEU A 563 -19.40 5.81 -4.67
CA LEU A 563 -19.92 5.04 -3.56
C LEU A 563 -19.02 3.84 -3.26
N LYS A 564 -18.86 3.54 -1.97
CA LYS A 564 -18.22 2.31 -1.46
C LYS A 564 -18.98 1.78 -0.26
N ARG A 565 -18.74 0.53 0.13
CA ARG A 565 -19.15 0.07 1.47
C ARG A 565 -18.33 0.83 2.53
N SER A 566 -18.92 1.06 3.70
CA SER A 566 -18.31 1.89 4.74
C SER A 566 -16.97 1.36 5.25
N GLU A 567 -16.84 0.04 5.31
CA GLU A 567 -15.65 -0.69 5.71
C GLU A 567 -14.53 -0.54 4.67
N ASP A 568 -14.85 -0.60 3.38
CA ASP A 568 -13.87 -0.41 2.30
C ASP A 568 -13.40 1.04 2.24
N ALA A 569 -14.31 2.00 2.40
CA ALA A 569 -13.96 3.41 2.50
C ALA A 569 -13.07 3.71 3.71
N GLY A 570 -13.31 3.03 4.84
CA GLY A 570 -12.48 3.14 6.04
C GLY A 570 -11.10 2.50 5.85
N ALA A 571 -11.03 1.31 5.24
CA ALA A 571 -9.79 0.61 4.94
C ALA A 571 -8.90 1.39 3.95
N ASP A 572 -9.51 2.07 2.99
CA ASP A 572 -8.80 2.87 1.98
C ASP A 572 -8.43 4.29 2.48
N ASN A 573 -8.82 4.66 3.70
CA ASN A 573 -8.67 6.01 4.25
C ASN A 573 -9.29 7.07 3.33
N ASP A 574 -10.51 6.79 2.83
CA ASP A 574 -11.28 7.71 2.00
C ASP A 574 -11.92 8.83 2.83
N SER A 575 -12.15 9.98 2.19
CA SER A 575 -12.92 11.06 2.82
C SER A 575 -14.41 10.79 2.66
N ILE A 576 -15.05 10.36 3.74
CA ILE A 576 -16.48 10.08 3.72
C ILE A 576 -17.27 11.39 3.81
N LEU A 577 -18.08 11.71 2.80
CA LEU A 577 -18.91 12.90 2.75
C LEU A 577 -20.25 12.71 3.48
N GLY A 578 -20.71 11.46 3.59
CA GLY A 578 -21.96 11.05 4.24
C GLY A 578 -22.24 9.58 3.96
N PHE A 579 -23.32 9.05 4.55
CA PHE A 579 -23.72 7.65 4.38
C PHE A 579 -25.14 7.53 3.83
N ILE A 580 -25.34 6.57 2.93
CA ILE A 580 -26.65 6.04 2.55
C ILE A 580 -26.91 4.82 3.43
N LEU A 581 -27.85 4.94 4.36
CA LEU A 581 -28.21 3.86 5.27
C LEU A 581 -29.08 2.82 4.59
N GLN A 582 -30.11 3.29 3.89
CA GLN A 582 -31.01 2.45 3.12
C GLN A 582 -31.51 3.19 1.88
N SER A 583 -31.79 2.42 0.84
CA SER A 583 -32.41 2.89 -0.40
C SER A 583 -33.50 1.92 -0.83
N ALA A 584 -34.60 2.46 -1.35
CA ALA A 584 -35.75 1.68 -1.79
C ALA A 584 -36.50 2.39 -2.91
N THR A 585 -37.15 1.58 -3.75
CA THR A 585 -38.08 2.03 -4.80
C THR A 585 -39.39 1.26 -4.69
N ASN A 586 -40.50 1.90 -5.06
CA ASN A 586 -41.80 1.25 -5.29
C ASN A 586 -42.58 1.98 -6.39
N HIS A 587 -43.82 1.57 -6.61
CA HIS A 587 -44.68 2.13 -7.65
C HIS A 587 -46.03 2.55 -7.07
N SER A 588 -46.59 3.65 -7.57
CA SER A 588 -47.90 4.17 -7.18
C SER A 588 -49.04 3.43 -7.90
N GLY A 589 -49.06 2.10 -7.84
CA GLY A 589 -50.01 1.23 -8.57
C GLY A 589 -51.50 1.49 -8.26
N ASP A 590 -51.78 1.99 -7.05
CA ASP A 590 -53.13 2.30 -6.58
C ASP A 590 -53.59 3.74 -6.95
N SER A 591 -52.83 4.49 -7.76
CA SER A 591 -53.21 5.84 -8.17
C SER A 591 -54.40 5.87 -9.13
N ILE A 592 -55.24 6.90 -9.01
CA ILE A 592 -56.49 7.09 -9.78
C ILE A 592 -56.21 7.37 -11.27
N SER A 593 -55.04 7.90 -11.60
CA SER A 593 -54.64 8.24 -12.96
C SER A 593 -53.18 7.85 -13.23
N ALA A 594 -52.89 7.56 -14.50
CA ALA A 594 -51.58 7.13 -14.98
C ALA A 594 -50.45 8.14 -14.70
N ARG A 595 -50.79 9.42 -14.44
CA ARG A 595 -49.84 10.50 -14.17
C ARG A 595 -49.87 11.05 -12.73
N HIS A 596 -50.77 10.53 -11.89
CA HIS A 596 -50.93 11.04 -10.52
C HIS A 596 -50.09 10.24 -9.52
N PRO A 597 -49.34 10.90 -8.62
CA PRO A 597 -48.65 10.24 -7.52
C PRO A 597 -49.65 9.66 -6.50
N HIS A 598 -49.23 8.70 -5.67
CA HIS A 598 -50.06 8.13 -4.61
C HIS A 598 -49.37 8.20 -3.25
N ALA A 599 -49.93 9.01 -2.34
CA ALA A 599 -49.36 9.24 -1.02
C ALA A 599 -49.24 7.96 -0.17
N GLY A 600 -50.19 7.02 -0.28
CA GLY A 600 -50.13 5.74 0.41
C GLY A 600 -48.93 4.89 0.00
N SER A 601 -48.51 4.94 -1.27
CA SER A 601 -47.31 4.25 -1.75
C SER A 601 -46.05 4.91 -1.21
N GLN A 602 -46.01 6.24 -1.13
CA GLN A 602 -44.87 6.97 -0.58
C GLN A 602 -44.70 6.72 0.93
N SER A 603 -45.79 6.75 1.70
CA SER A 603 -45.80 6.44 3.13
C SER A 603 -45.32 4.99 3.42
N LYS A 604 -45.78 4.01 2.62
CA LYS A 604 -45.29 2.63 2.67
C LYS A 604 -43.78 2.55 2.36
N LEU A 605 -43.28 3.37 1.43
CA LEU A 605 -41.85 3.41 1.07
C LEU A 605 -40.98 3.94 2.22
N HIS A 606 -41.37 5.06 2.83
CA HIS A 606 -40.66 5.66 3.96
C HIS A 606 -40.67 4.74 5.18
N SER A 607 -41.84 4.18 5.52
CA SER A 607 -41.99 3.21 6.60
C SER A 607 -41.11 1.97 6.40
N ARG A 608 -40.99 1.50 5.15
CA ARG A 608 -40.10 0.39 4.78
C ARG A 608 -38.63 0.77 4.98
N LEU A 609 -38.20 1.96 4.58
CA LEU A 609 -36.82 2.42 4.77
C LEU A 609 -36.44 2.51 6.24
N LEU A 610 -37.29 3.11 7.08
CA LEU A 610 -37.07 3.20 8.53
C LEU A 610 -36.98 1.82 9.16
N ARG A 611 -37.92 0.92 8.80
CA ARG A 611 -37.90 -0.47 9.28
C ARG A 611 -36.64 -1.22 8.84
N MET A 612 -36.20 -1.03 7.60
CA MET A 612 -34.97 -1.65 7.08
C MET A 612 -33.71 -1.11 7.75
N ALA A 613 -33.73 0.15 8.20
CA ALA A 613 -32.62 0.81 8.87
C ALA A 613 -32.63 0.64 10.40
N GLY A 614 -33.75 0.19 10.98
CA GLY A 614 -33.93 0.11 12.43
C GLY A 614 -33.97 1.48 13.10
N ILE A 615 -34.42 2.52 12.40
CA ILE A 615 -34.43 3.91 12.87
C ILE A 615 -35.86 4.33 13.25
N ASP A 616 -36.00 4.97 14.40
CA ASP A 616 -37.27 5.55 14.83
C ASP A 616 -37.55 6.83 14.01
N PRO A 617 -38.80 7.04 13.53
CA PRO A 617 -39.14 8.23 12.76
C PRO A 617 -38.81 9.57 13.44
N SER A 618 -38.78 9.62 14.78
CA SER A 618 -38.42 10.82 15.55
C SER A 618 -36.94 11.19 15.48
N GLU A 619 -36.07 10.27 15.04
CA GLU A 619 -34.63 10.55 14.88
C GLU A 619 -34.30 11.23 13.53
N VAL A 620 -35.25 11.26 12.58
CA VAL A 620 -35.06 11.92 11.28
C VAL A 620 -35.09 13.43 11.46
N SER A 621 -33.99 14.10 11.12
CA SER A 621 -33.84 15.54 11.34
C SER A 621 -34.26 16.39 10.13
N TYR A 622 -34.22 15.83 8.92
CA TYR A 622 -34.46 16.56 7.69
C TYR A 622 -35.25 15.74 6.66
N ILE A 623 -36.12 16.41 5.92
CA ILE A 623 -36.82 15.84 4.77
C ILE A 623 -36.74 16.86 3.63
N SER A 624 -36.10 16.48 2.53
CA SER A 624 -36.06 17.31 1.32
C SER A 624 -37.45 17.34 0.68
N LYS A 625 -38.04 18.53 0.48
CA LYS A 625 -39.34 18.68 -0.19
C LYS A 625 -39.26 18.24 -1.66
N GLN A 626 -40.38 17.70 -2.14
CA GLN A 626 -40.58 17.32 -3.53
C GLN A 626 -40.58 18.58 -4.42
N GLY A 627 -39.59 18.73 -5.29
CA GLY A 627 -39.57 19.79 -6.30
C GLY A 627 -40.32 19.38 -7.56
N THR A 628 -41.62 19.10 -7.48
CA THR A 628 -42.47 18.86 -8.66
C THR A 628 -43.64 19.81 -8.59
N VAL A 629 -43.94 20.54 -9.67
CA VAL A 629 -45.10 21.43 -9.74
C VAL A 629 -46.35 20.55 -9.81
N VAL A 630 -46.96 20.25 -8.67
CA VAL A 630 -48.29 19.64 -8.57
C VAL A 630 -49.12 20.50 -7.61
N THR A 631 -50.38 20.70 -7.96
CA THR A 631 -51.34 21.64 -7.34
C THR A 631 -51.30 21.70 -5.80
N SER A 632 -51.51 22.91 -5.28
CA SER A 632 -51.41 23.35 -3.88
C SER A 632 -52.28 22.60 -2.84
N THR A 633 -53.14 21.67 -3.27
CA THR A 633 -53.94 20.82 -2.38
C THR A 633 -53.30 19.45 -2.11
N GLU A 634 -52.40 18.97 -2.97
CA GLU A 634 -51.75 17.65 -2.84
C GLU A 634 -50.38 17.71 -2.14
N ASP A 635 -49.65 18.81 -2.26
CA ASP A 635 -48.41 19.08 -1.48
C ASP A 635 -48.67 19.09 0.03
N ALA A 636 -49.83 19.63 0.44
CA ALA A 636 -50.31 19.56 1.82
C ALA A 636 -50.59 18.12 2.28
N TYR A 637 -51.00 17.22 1.37
CA TYR A 637 -51.37 15.83 1.67
C TYR A 637 -50.14 14.90 1.74
N VAL A 638 -49.12 15.14 0.91
CA VAL A 638 -47.81 14.45 0.98
C VAL A 638 -47.03 14.91 2.21
N GLN A 639 -47.05 16.21 2.55
CA GLN A 639 -46.50 16.70 3.83
C GLN A 639 -47.22 16.13 5.04
N LYS A 640 -48.56 16.00 4.99
CA LYS A 640 -49.34 15.40 6.06
C LYS A 640 -48.98 13.92 6.28
N ASN A 641 -48.82 13.13 5.22
CA ASN A 641 -48.43 11.71 5.34
C ASN A 641 -46.97 11.52 5.78
N THR A 642 -46.08 12.42 5.37
CA THR A 642 -44.68 12.40 5.84
C THR A 642 -44.63 12.73 7.35
N ASN A 643 -45.44 13.69 7.80
CA ASN A 643 -45.63 14.05 9.20
C ASN A 643 -46.38 12.98 10.02
N GLU A 644 -47.22 12.15 9.40
CA GLU A 644 -47.88 11.00 10.05
C GLU A 644 -46.90 9.86 10.35
N VAL A 645 -45.85 9.69 9.53
CA VAL A 645 -44.77 8.73 9.80
C VAL A 645 -43.79 9.29 10.84
N THR A 646 -43.44 10.58 10.80
CA THR A 646 -42.54 11.23 11.77
C THR A 646 -43.34 11.93 12.88
N SER A 647 -43.59 11.22 13.99
CA SER A 647 -44.29 11.61 15.23
C SER A 647 -44.40 13.12 15.55
N GLY A 648 -45.18 13.90 14.79
CA GLY A 648 -45.76 15.22 15.14
C GLY A 648 -44.90 16.30 15.83
N LYS A 649 -43.56 16.26 15.84
CA LYS A 649 -42.70 17.14 16.67
C LYS A 649 -41.43 17.67 15.99
N ILE A 650 -41.48 17.95 14.69
CA ILE A 650 -40.34 18.60 14.02
C ILE A 650 -40.81 19.97 13.49
N GLU A 651 -40.50 21.03 14.24
CA GLU A 651 -40.50 22.39 13.69
C GLU A 651 -39.33 22.50 12.71
N ILE A 652 -39.66 22.46 11.41
CA ILE A 652 -38.69 22.61 10.33
C ILE A 652 -38.35 24.12 10.24
N PRO A 653 -37.09 24.56 10.42
CA PRO A 653 -36.72 25.96 10.20
C PRO A 653 -37.10 26.37 8.77
N GLN A 654 -37.86 27.46 8.64
CA GLN A 654 -38.37 27.95 7.35
C GLN A 654 -37.25 28.28 6.33
N ASP A 655 -36.01 28.45 6.80
CA ASP A 655 -34.84 28.84 6.00
C ASP A 655 -34.27 27.75 5.08
N ILE A 656 -34.71 26.48 5.16
CA ILE A 656 -34.33 25.45 4.16
C ILE A 656 -35.48 25.15 3.18
N ASN A 657 -36.65 25.77 3.36
CA ASN A 657 -37.73 25.79 2.36
C ASN A 657 -37.44 26.77 1.21
N SER A 658 -36.32 27.50 1.25
CA SER A 658 -35.98 28.59 0.33
C SER A 658 -34.85 28.25 -0.65
N THR A 659 -34.72 26.99 -1.11
CA THR A 659 -34.19 26.86 -2.48
C THR A 659 -35.21 27.53 -3.37
N LYS A 660 -34.87 28.72 -3.87
CA LYS A 660 -35.70 29.43 -4.83
C LYS A 660 -36.16 28.47 -5.92
N PRO A 661 -37.35 28.72 -6.50
CA PRO A 661 -37.99 27.87 -7.50
C PRO A 661 -37.14 27.50 -8.72
N THR A 662 -35.97 28.09 -8.92
CA THR A 662 -35.02 27.78 -9.98
C THR A 662 -34.40 26.37 -9.89
N MET A 663 -34.37 25.71 -8.73
CA MET A 663 -34.08 24.26 -8.68
C MET A 663 -35.28 23.40 -9.08
N ASN A 664 -36.50 23.90 -8.96
CA ASN A 664 -37.71 23.17 -9.38
C ASN A 664 -37.92 23.20 -10.90
N ALA A 665 -37.02 23.88 -11.63
CA ALA A 665 -36.90 23.71 -13.06
C ALA A 665 -36.61 22.24 -13.39
N GLN A 666 -37.30 21.71 -14.40
CA GLN A 666 -37.32 20.27 -14.71
C GLN A 666 -35.95 19.82 -15.24
N ILE A 667 -35.02 19.49 -14.34
CA ILE A 667 -33.89 18.61 -14.62
C ILE A 667 -34.48 17.19 -14.49
N GLU A 668 -34.57 16.42 -15.56
CA GLU A 668 -35.19 15.10 -15.54
C GLU A 668 -34.22 14.03 -15.02
N GLY A 669 -33.33 13.57 -15.90
CA GLY A 669 -32.46 12.41 -15.70
C GLY A 669 -31.38 12.62 -14.64
N ALA A 670 -30.98 13.87 -14.35
CA ALA A 670 -29.89 14.19 -13.42
C ALA A 670 -30.35 14.64 -12.02
N PHE A 671 -31.61 15.04 -11.82
CA PHE A 671 -31.98 15.80 -10.63
C PHE A 671 -31.68 15.09 -9.31
N GLY A 672 -32.00 13.80 -9.20
CA GLY A 672 -31.88 13.09 -7.93
C GLY A 672 -30.45 13.09 -7.39
N VAL A 673 -29.44 12.94 -8.26
CA VAL A 673 -28.03 13.01 -7.84
C VAL A 673 -27.62 14.46 -7.54
N MET A 674 -28.12 15.44 -8.30
CA MET A 674 -27.90 16.87 -8.03
C MET A 674 -28.45 17.29 -6.65
N ALA A 675 -29.66 16.86 -6.32
CA ALA A 675 -30.29 17.13 -5.03
C ALA A 675 -29.56 16.43 -3.88
N LEU A 676 -29.07 15.22 -4.11
CA LEU A 676 -28.22 14.52 -3.15
C LEU A 676 -26.93 15.29 -2.87
N ILE A 677 -26.24 15.77 -3.91
CA ILE A 677 -25.03 16.59 -3.77
C ILE A 677 -25.31 17.89 -2.99
N SER A 678 -26.38 18.62 -3.34
CA SER A 678 -26.77 19.84 -2.63
C SER A 678 -27.09 19.57 -1.15
N LEU A 679 -27.80 18.47 -0.86
CA LEU A 679 -28.14 18.08 0.51
C LEU A 679 -26.89 17.76 1.34
N ILE A 680 -25.93 17.01 0.77
CA ILE A 680 -24.65 16.72 1.43
C ILE A 680 -23.90 18.02 1.75
N LEU A 681 -23.83 18.95 0.80
CA LEU A 681 -23.14 20.24 0.99
C LEU A 681 -23.79 21.08 2.10
N LYS A 682 -25.13 21.12 2.15
CA LYS A 682 -25.88 21.79 3.22
C LYS A 682 -25.64 21.16 4.59
N MET A 683 -25.64 19.82 4.66
CA MET A 683 -25.36 19.10 5.91
C MET A 683 -23.95 19.43 6.42
N ARG A 684 -22.95 19.48 5.53
CA ARG A 684 -21.57 19.86 5.89
C ARG A 684 -21.42 21.31 6.34
N LYS A 685 -22.06 22.27 5.67
CA LYS A 685 -22.00 23.69 6.07
C LYS A 685 -22.55 23.93 7.48
N GLN A 686 -23.64 23.25 7.84
CA GLN A 686 -24.23 23.33 9.17
C GLN A 686 -23.42 22.61 10.27
N GLU A 687 -22.54 21.67 9.90
CA GLU A 687 -21.59 21.04 10.82
C GLU A 687 -20.42 21.97 11.18
N THR A 688 -20.07 22.94 10.30
CA THR A 688 -18.93 23.85 10.46
C THR A 688 -19.24 25.20 11.10
N LEU A 689 -20.51 25.58 11.25
CA LEU A 689 -20.90 26.85 11.86
C LEU A 689 -20.84 26.78 13.39
N ASP A 690 -20.25 27.78 14.04
CA ASP A 690 -20.19 27.86 15.50
C ASP A 690 -21.51 28.33 16.12
N GLU A 691 -21.66 28.08 17.43
CA GLU A 691 -22.91 28.35 18.16
C GLU A 691 -23.26 29.84 18.21
N ALA A 692 -22.26 30.73 18.13
CA ALA A 692 -22.44 32.18 18.15
C ALA A 692 -22.97 32.70 16.80
N THR A 693 -22.43 32.20 15.69
CA THR A 693 -22.85 32.57 14.33
C THR A 693 -24.26 32.07 14.03
N ILE A 694 -24.61 30.88 14.53
CA ILE A 694 -25.98 30.34 14.44
C ILE A 694 -26.97 31.26 15.18
N ARG A 695 -26.64 31.71 16.40
CA ARG A 695 -27.49 32.63 17.17
C ARG A 695 -27.62 34.02 16.54
N GLU A 696 -26.56 34.54 15.92
CA GLU A 696 -26.57 35.85 15.24
C GLU A 696 -27.44 35.83 13.98
N LEU A 697 -27.36 34.74 13.20
CA LEU A 697 -28.20 34.49 12.01
C LEU A 697 -29.68 34.35 12.39
N ASP A 698 -29.98 33.66 13.49
CA ASP A 698 -31.35 33.54 14.01
C ASP A 698 -31.93 34.91 14.43
N ARG A 699 -31.08 35.80 14.97
CA ARG A 699 -31.47 37.13 15.44
C ARG A 699 -31.74 38.12 14.32
N THR A 700 -30.98 38.04 13.22
CA THR A 700 -31.12 38.95 12.07
C THR A 700 -32.27 38.57 11.14
N ARG A 701 -32.76 37.33 11.18
CA ARG A 701 -33.79 36.81 10.25
C ARG A 701 -35.21 36.76 10.81
N GLY A 702 -35.43 37.23 12.05
CA GLY A 702 -36.77 37.35 12.63
C GLY A 702 -37.49 36.02 12.89
N LEU A 703 -36.74 34.93 13.13
CA LEU A 703 -37.32 33.63 13.47
C LEU A 703 -37.89 33.64 14.91
N PRO A 704 -39.06 33.02 15.16
CA PRO A 704 -39.59 32.87 16.52
C PRO A 704 -38.59 32.07 17.35
N THR A 705 -38.25 32.60 18.53
CA THR A 705 -37.33 31.98 19.49
C THR A 705 -37.96 30.70 20.05
N ALA A 706 -37.75 29.56 19.39
CA ALA A 706 -38.07 28.26 19.95
C ALA A 706 -37.16 28.01 21.16
N LYS A 707 -37.77 27.94 22.34
CA LYS A 707 -37.13 27.86 23.67
C LYS A 707 -36.42 26.53 23.99
N ASN A 708 -35.94 25.80 22.97
CA ASN A 708 -35.20 24.54 23.13
C ASN A 708 -33.77 24.67 22.62
N SER A 709 -32.92 25.29 23.43
CA SER A 709 -31.47 25.42 23.24
C SER A 709 -30.70 24.12 23.53
N SER A 710 -31.18 22.97 23.04
CA SER A 710 -30.54 21.65 23.24
C SER A 710 -30.21 20.91 21.94
N LEU A 711 -29.98 21.65 20.84
CA LEU A 711 -29.59 21.09 19.54
C LEU A 711 -28.07 20.82 19.40
N VAL A 712 -27.32 20.73 20.51
CA VAL A 712 -26.03 20.02 20.52
C VAL A 712 -26.29 18.53 20.70
N ASN A 713 -27.04 17.93 19.77
CA ASN A 713 -27.16 16.49 19.75
C ASN A 713 -25.86 15.92 19.16
N ARG A 714 -25.08 15.22 19.99
CA ARG A 714 -23.94 14.36 19.60
C ARG A 714 -24.33 13.23 18.63
N LYS A 715 -25.60 13.16 18.20
CA LYS A 715 -26.11 12.17 17.27
C LYS A 715 -25.97 12.68 15.83
N PRO A 716 -25.50 11.84 14.90
CA PRO A 716 -25.38 12.19 13.49
C PRO A 716 -26.74 12.51 12.88
N ARG A 717 -26.81 13.56 12.06
CA ARG A 717 -28.08 14.05 11.47
C ARG A 717 -28.59 13.08 10.41
N LEU A 718 -29.90 12.83 10.40
CA LEU A 718 -30.56 11.93 9.45
C LEU A 718 -31.46 12.71 8.49
N ALA A 719 -31.43 12.35 7.20
CA ALA A 719 -32.17 13.04 6.16
C ALA A 719 -32.88 12.09 5.18
N PHE A 720 -34.13 12.40 4.83
CA PHE A 720 -34.81 11.75 3.70
C PHE A 720 -34.64 12.56 2.41
N LEU A 721 -34.28 11.85 1.34
CA LEU A 721 -34.34 12.35 -0.02
C LEU A 721 -35.29 11.46 -0.83
N THR A 722 -36.38 12.03 -1.33
CA THR A 722 -37.42 11.30 -2.09
C THR A 722 -37.67 11.96 -3.43
N ARG A 723 -37.80 11.16 -4.49
CA ARG A 723 -38.32 11.60 -5.79
C ARG A 723 -39.44 10.70 -6.28
N VAL A 724 -40.32 11.32 -7.05
CA VAL A 724 -41.50 10.70 -7.65
C VAL A 724 -41.50 11.05 -9.13
N SER A 725 -41.82 10.06 -9.95
CA SER A 725 -41.88 10.19 -11.39
C SER A 725 -43.33 10.32 -11.87
N MET A 726 -43.55 11.04 -12.97
CA MET A 726 -44.83 11.00 -13.69
C MET A 726 -45.16 9.58 -14.17
N ALA A 727 -44.14 8.73 -14.36
CA ALA A 727 -44.29 7.30 -14.59
C ALA A 727 -44.63 6.50 -13.31
N ARG A 728 -45.10 7.16 -12.23
CA ARG A 728 -45.59 6.59 -10.97
C ARG A 728 -44.55 5.84 -10.11
N GLY A 729 -43.31 5.70 -10.57
CA GLY A 729 -42.21 5.22 -9.75
C GLY A 729 -41.88 6.21 -8.63
N ASN A 730 -41.65 5.68 -7.42
CA ASN A 730 -41.12 6.45 -6.29
C ASN A 730 -39.79 5.85 -5.86
N THR A 731 -38.79 6.69 -5.61
CA THR A 731 -37.48 6.26 -5.09
C THR A 731 -37.07 7.16 -3.92
N ALA A 732 -36.62 6.56 -2.83
CA ALA A 732 -36.23 7.27 -1.62
C ALA A 732 -34.92 6.72 -1.02
N LEU A 733 -34.13 7.63 -0.46
CA LEU A 733 -32.88 7.37 0.25
C LEU A 733 -32.99 7.88 1.69
N LEU A 734 -32.50 7.09 2.64
CA LEU A 734 -32.26 7.52 4.02
C LEU A 734 -30.77 7.78 4.20
N LEU A 735 -30.42 9.04 4.47
CA LEU A 735 -29.06 9.53 4.55
C LEU A 735 -28.66 9.84 5.99
N GLN A 736 -27.37 9.73 6.27
CA GLN A 736 -26.75 10.10 7.53
C GLN A 736 -25.55 11.01 7.28
N GLY A 737 -25.49 12.16 7.95
CA GLY A 737 -24.32 13.05 7.96
C GLY A 737 -23.16 12.45 8.75
N GLN A 738 -21.99 13.10 8.72
CA GLN A 738 -20.90 12.68 9.59
C GLN A 738 -21.27 12.97 11.05
N ALA A 739 -20.93 12.07 11.96
CA ALA A 739 -20.87 12.46 13.37
C ALA A 739 -19.73 13.48 13.49
N GLN A 740 -19.90 14.55 14.28
CA GLN A 740 -18.81 15.50 14.51
C GLN A 740 -17.55 14.70 14.88
N PRO A 741 -16.45 14.84 14.12
CA PRO A 741 -15.21 14.22 14.53
C PRO A 741 -14.90 14.74 15.92
N ILE A 742 -14.54 13.85 16.84
CA ILE A 742 -13.80 14.25 18.03
C ILE A 742 -12.56 14.91 17.44
N VAL A 743 -12.55 16.24 17.39
CA VAL A 743 -11.39 17.01 16.98
C VAL A 743 -10.30 16.54 17.93
N PRO A 744 -9.27 15.80 17.47
CA PRO A 744 -8.10 15.62 18.29
C PRO A 744 -7.66 17.03 18.62
N SER A 745 -7.58 17.36 19.91
CA SER A 745 -7.09 18.64 20.38
C SER A 745 -5.89 19.03 19.52
N VAL A 746 -5.97 20.18 18.83
CA VAL A 746 -4.82 20.76 18.14
C VAL A 746 -3.66 20.64 19.12
N PRO A 747 -2.57 19.93 18.81
CA PRO A 747 -1.46 19.83 19.73
C PRO A 747 -1.05 21.25 20.08
N GLN A 748 -1.05 21.56 21.38
CA GLN A 748 -0.65 22.88 21.86
C GLN A 748 0.71 23.21 21.25
N GLU A 749 0.88 24.46 20.78
CA GLU A 749 2.20 24.99 20.40
C GLU A 749 3.19 24.68 21.54
N GLY A 750 4.01 23.66 21.35
CA GLY A 750 4.83 23.09 22.43
C GLY A 750 5.22 21.62 22.25
N GLU A 751 4.42 20.80 21.55
CA GLU A 751 4.88 19.48 21.09
C GLU A 751 5.80 19.66 19.88
N LEU A 752 7.01 19.10 19.93
CA LEU A 752 8.05 19.24 18.90
C LEU A 752 7.53 18.86 17.50
N THR A 753 6.95 19.84 16.80
CA THR A 753 6.71 19.80 15.35
C THR A 753 8.08 19.94 14.70
N THR A 754 8.78 18.81 14.57
CA THR A 754 9.89 18.72 13.63
C THR A 754 9.32 19.11 12.28
N VAL A 755 9.85 20.19 11.67
CA VAL A 755 9.44 20.65 10.35
C VAL A 755 9.80 19.56 9.35
N LEU A 756 8.83 18.68 9.04
CA LEU A 756 9.00 17.58 8.11
C LEU A 756 8.96 18.16 6.70
N GLN A 757 10.08 18.11 5.97
CA GLN A 757 10.06 18.43 4.54
C GLN A 757 9.16 17.41 3.83
N CYS A 758 8.20 17.93 3.06
CA CYS A 758 7.17 17.15 2.38
C CYS A 758 7.30 17.32 0.87
N LEU A 759 6.79 16.37 0.09
CA LEU A 759 6.82 16.44 -1.37
C LEU A 759 5.42 16.73 -1.91
N VAL A 760 5.25 17.86 -2.58
CA VAL A 760 4.03 18.20 -3.32
C VAL A 760 4.27 17.93 -4.80
N VAL A 761 3.39 17.15 -5.44
CA VAL A 761 3.51 16.79 -6.86
C VAL A 761 2.33 17.36 -7.64
N VAL A 762 2.60 17.79 -8.87
CA VAL A 762 1.60 18.27 -9.84
C VAL A 762 1.87 17.56 -11.16
N SER A 763 0.85 16.96 -11.76
CA SER A 763 1.00 16.30 -13.04
C SER A 763 -0.14 16.62 -14.01
N ALA A 764 0.14 16.54 -15.31
CA ALA A 764 -0.88 16.69 -16.34
C ALA A 764 -0.53 15.96 -17.63
N ASN A 765 -1.52 15.78 -18.50
CA ASN A 765 -1.36 15.11 -19.79
C ASN A 765 -0.81 16.03 -20.88
N THR A 766 -0.99 17.35 -20.75
CA THR A 766 -0.46 18.34 -21.69
C THR A 766 0.38 19.40 -20.97
N PRO A 767 1.33 20.06 -21.67
CA PRO A 767 2.05 21.21 -21.13
C PRO A 767 1.13 22.33 -20.63
N LYS A 768 0.02 22.57 -21.35
CA LYS A 768 -0.93 23.62 -20.99
C LYS A 768 -1.72 23.26 -19.73
N SER A 769 -2.19 22.02 -19.63
CA SER A 769 -2.86 21.52 -18.43
C SER A 769 -1.95 21.57 -17.21
N LEU A 770 -0.64 21.29 -17.36
CA LEU A 770 0.31 21.43 -16.25
C LEU A 770 0.39 22.88 -15.76
N GLN A 771 0.49 23.84 -16.68
CA GLN A 771 0.52 25.27 -16.33
C GLN A 771 -0.76 25.69 -15.59
N LEU A 772 -1.93 25.25 -16.05
CA LEU A 772 -3.21 25.55 -15.41
C LEU A 772 -3.34 24.88 -14.03
N SER A 773 -2.88 23.63 -13.87
CA SER A 773 -2.83 22.95 -12.58
C SER A 773 -1.92 23.67 -11.59
N LEU A 774 -0.74 24.11 -12.01
CA LEU A 774 0.19 24.88 -11.16
C LEU A 774 -0.44 26.20 -10.69
N GLN A 775 -1.10 26.94 -11.59
CA GLN A 775 -1.87 28.14 -11.24
C GLN A 775 -2.99 27.85 -10.24
N SER A 776 -3.69 26.73 -10.42
CA SER A 776 -4.76 26.33 -9.51
C SER A 776 -4.25 25.97 -8.12
N VAL A 777 -3.11 25.27 -8.03
CA VAL A 777 -2.44 24.98 -6.76
C VAL A 777 -1.98 26.29 -6.10
N GLN A 778 -1.37 27.20 -6.86
CA GLN A 778 -0.92 28.49 -6.35
C GLN A 778 -2.08 29.31 -5.74
N ARG A 779 -3.22 29.41 -6.44
CA ARG A 779 -4.43 30.08 -5.92
C ARG A 779 -5.00 29.41 -4.66
N HIS A 780 -5.01 28.08 -4.64
CA HIS A 780 -5.49 27.31 -3.49
C HIS A 780 -4.61 27.52 -2.26
N VAL A 781 -3.29 27.46 -2.44
CA VAL A 781 -2.31 27.73 -1.39
C VAL A 781 -2.49 29.15 -0.83
N GLN A 782 -2.73 30.16 -1.67
CA GLN A 782 -2.97 31.53 -1.21
C GLN A 782 -4.17 31.64 -0.24
N ARG A 783 -5.28 30.96 -0.54
CA ARG A 783 -6.54 31.06 0.24
C ARG A 783 -6.49 30.31 1.57
N ILE A 784 -5.83 29.16 1.63
CA ILE A 784 -5.80 28.33 2.84
C ILE A 784 -4.98 28.99 3.96
N ARG A 785 -5.56 29.14 5.16
CA ARG A 785 -4.85 29.65 6.34
C ARG A 785 -3.80 28.68 6.87
N HIS A 786 -4.13 27.39 7.00
CA HIS A 786 -3.23 26.35 7.49
C HIS A 786 -3.19 25.18 6.52
N LEU A 787 -2.00 24.91 5.96
CA LEU A 787 -1.79 23.80 5.04
C LEU A 787 -1.25 22.58 5.81
N PRO A 788 -2.00 21.48 5.92
CA PRO A 788 -1.48 20.26 6.51
C PRO A 788 -0.52 19.58 5.52
N PHE A 789 0.78 19.92 5.59
CA PHE A 789 1.79 19.50 4.60
C PHE A 789 1.86 17.99 4.38
N THR A 790 1.79 17.17 5.44
CA THR A 790 1.82 15.71 5.31
C THR A 790 0.60 15.18 4.57
N SER A 791 -0.58 15.74 4.84
CA SER A 791 -1.84 15.38 4.15
C SER A 791 -1.85 15.88 2.70
N ALA A 792 -1.30 17.06 2.43
CA ALA A 792 -1.12 17.59 1.08
C ALA A 792 -0.17 16.70 0.26
N ALA A 793 0.98 16.33 0.82
CA ALA A 793 1.94 15.42 0.18
C ALA A 793 1.25 14.09 -0.16
N TYR A 794 0.68 13.41 0.85
CA TYR A 794 -0.08 12.16 0.68
C TYR A 794 -1.17 12.27 -0.39
N THR A 795 -1.92 13.37 -0.40
CA THR A 795 -2.98 13.59 -1.38
C THR A 795 -2.42 13.71 -2.79
N THR A 796 -1.35 14.50 -2.99
CA THR A 796 -0.77 14.72 -4.32
C THR A 796 0.03 13.56 -4.88
N THR A 797 0.48 12.65 -4.02
CA THR A 797 1.26 11.46 -4.39
C THR A 797 0.37 10.23 -4.42
N ALA A 798 0.07 9.64 -3.27
CA ALA A 798 -0.60 8.35 -3.14
C ALA A 798 -2.06 8.35 -3.60
N ARG A 799 -2.71 9.53 -3.70
CA ARG A 799 -4.15 9.67 -3.97
C ARG A 799 -4.46 10.37 -5.29
N ARG A 800 -3.50 10.37 -6.23
CA ARG A 800 -3.65 10.94 -7.57
C ARG A 800 -3.01 10.05 -8.63
N VAL A 801 -3.59 10.06 -9.83
CA VAL A 801 -2.97 9.46 -11.01
C VAL A 801 -1.84 10.37 -11.51
N HIS A 802 -0.71 9.80 -11.91
CA HIS A 802 0.48 10.56 -12.31
C HIS A 802 0.71 10.58 -13.82
N HIS A 803 0.41 11.71 -14.44
CA HIS A 803 0.47 11.92 -15.89
C HIS A 803 1.89 12.17 -16.41
N ARG A 804 2.05 12.37 -17.72
CA ARG A 804 3.37 12.41 -18.40
C ARG A 804 4.14 13.72 -18.27
N TYR A 805 3.50 14.82 -17.87
CA TYR A 805 4.18 16.08 -17.53
C TYR A 805 4.11 16.25 -16.03
N ARG A 806 5.26 16.33 -15.36
CA ARG A 806 5.36 16.25 -13.90
C ARG A 806 6.25 17.37 -13.37
N SER A 807 5.81 17.97 -12.27
CA SER A 807 6.61 18.87 -11.43
C SER A 807 6.50 18.43 -9.98
N ALA A 808 7.62 18.43 -9.26
CA ALA A 808 7.68 18.01 -7.86
C ALA A 808 8.39 19.09 -7.04
N PHE A 809 7.81 19.40 -5.87
CA PHE A 809 8.19 20.51 -5.02
C PHE A 809 8.49 19.97 -3.60
N PRO A 810 9.77 19.76 -3.27
CA PRO A 810 10.15 19.42 -1.91
C PRO A 810 10.09 20.69 -1.05
N VAL A 811 9.12 20.76 -0.14
CA VAL A 811 8.74 22.00 0.56
C VAL A 811 8.76 21.84 2.07
N THR A 812 9.13 22.90 2.77
CA THR A 812 9.17 22.98 4.24
C THR A 812 8.13 23.94 4.80
N SER A 813 7.61 24.84 3.96
CA SER A 813 6.62 25.84 4.35
C SER A 813 5.71 26.22 3.19
N LYS A 814 4.66 26.98 3.51
CA LYS A 814 3.68 27.47 2.54
C LYS A 814 4.32 28.47 1.57
N ASP A 815 5.19 29.34 2.09
CA ASP A 815 5.89 30.36 1.33
C ASP A 815 6.96 29.75 0.40
N ASP A 816 7.62 28.70 0.88
CA ASP A 816 8.56 27.90 0.08
C ASP A 816 7.85 27.26 -1.13
N LEU A 817 6.70 26.61 -0.91
CA LEU A 817 5.86 26.08 -1.99
C LEU A 817 5.44 27.17 -2.98
N PHE A 818 4.98 28.32 -2.48
CA PHE A 818 4.55 29.42 -3.34
C PHE A 818 5.71 29.97 -4.21
N THR A 819 6.90 30.09 -3.63
CA THR A 819 8.11 30.57 -4.31
C THR A 819 8.53 29.60 -5.41
N GLN A 820 8.57 28.28 -5.10
CA GLN A 820 8.95 27.26 -6.08
C GLN A 820 7.94 27.14 -7.24
N LEU A 821 6.63 27.25 -6.95
CA LEU A 821 5.58 27.29 -7.98
C LEU A 821 5.77 28.48 -8.93
N THR A 822 6.00 29.67 -8.37
CA THR A 822 6.21 30.91 -9.14
C THR A 822 7.42 30.79 -10.05
N SER A 823 8.58 30.39 -9.50
CA SER A 823 9.82 30.21 -10.26
C SER A 823 9.68 29.16 -11.38
N THR A 824 8.94 28.08 -11.13
CA THR A 824 8.71 27.05 -12.14
C THR A 824 7.83 27.56 -13.29
N MET A 825 6.79 28.33 -12.97
CA MET A 825 5.93 28.93 -13.99
C MET A 825 6.67 29.96 -14.84
N GLU A 826 7.55 30.77 -14.24
CA GLU A 826 8.44 31.68 -14.97
C GLU A 826 9.40 30.92 -15.88
N SER A 827 9.98 29.83 -15.39
CA SER A 827 10.84 28.95 -16.21
C SER A 827 10.10 28.37 -17.41
N PHE A 828 8.82 27.97 -17.23
CA PHE A 828 7.99 27.44 -18.32
C PHE A 828 7.61 28.47 -19.38
N ALA A 829 7.67 29.77 -19.06
CA ALA A 829 7.53 30.82 -20.07
C ALA A 829 8.75 30.87 -21.03
N ILE A 830 9.92 30.42 -20.58
CA ILE A 830 11.16 30.39 -21.36
C ILE A 830 11.35 29.02 -22.03
N THR A 831 11.18 27.93 -21.27
CA THR A 831 11.37 26.55 -21.73
C THR A 831 10.16 25.70 -21.38
N PRO A 832 9.39 25.19 -22.36
CA PRO A 832 8.18 24.43 -22.08
C PRO A 832 8.50 23.14 -21.28
N PRO A 833 7.55 22.66 -20.46
CA PRO A 833 7.75 21.45 -19.67
C PRO A 833 8.02 20.25 -20.57
N LYS A 834 9.00 19.43 -20.21
CA LYS A 834 9.37 18.22 -20.95
C LYS A 834 8.44 17.07 -20.56
N ARG A 835 8.05 16.28 -21.56
CA ARG A 835 7.35 15.01 -21.36
C ARG A 835 8.33 14.00 -20.74
N ILE A 836 7.86 13.15 -19.83
CA ILE A 836 8.67 12.03 -19.34
C ILE A 836 9.11 11.13 -20.51
N PRO A 837 10.35 10.61 -20.50
CA PRO A 837 10.82 9.66 -21.50
C PRO A 837 9.97 8.37 -21.54
N THR A 838 9.87 7.75 -22.71
CA THR A 838 9.30 6.40 -22.87
C THR A 838 10.24 5.62 -23.79
N PRO A 839 10.91 4.54 -23.32
CA PRO A 839 10.82 3.92 -21.98
C PRO A 839 11.40 4.81 -20.85
N PRO A 840 11.11 4.52 -19.57
CA PRO A 840 11.72 5.22 -18.44
C PRO A 840 13.24 4.97 -18.38
N PRO A 841 14.01 5.87 -17.72
CA PRO A 841 15.46 5.75 -17.63
C PRO A 841 15.88 4.54 -16.79
N LYS A 842 17.08 4.02 -17.10
CA LYS A 842 17.73 2.95 -16.32
C LYS A 842 18.16 3.49 -14.96
N ILE A 843 18.13 2.63 -13.95
CA ILE A 843 18.54 2.96 -12.58
C ILE A 843 19.81 2.17 -12.24
N ALA A 844 20.88 2.86 -11.82
CA ALA A 844 22.10 2.23 -11.34
C ALA A 844 22.25 2.50 -9.84
N PHE A 845 22.38 1.44 -9.03
CA PHE A 845 22.67 1.60 -7.60
C PHE A 845 24.17 1.67 -7.37
N ILE A 846 24.61 2.74 -6.71
CA ILE A 846 26.02 3.04 -6.44
C ILE A 846 26.25 2.92 -4.94
N PHE A 847 27.07 1.98 -4.50
CA PHE A 847 27.30 1.70 -3.08
C PHE A 847 28.58 2.36 -2.58
N THR A 848 28.46 3.17 -1.53
CA THR A 848 29.60 3.87 -0.90
C THR A 848 30.56 2.92 -0.20
N GLY A 849 31.85 3.25 -0.20
CA GLY A 849 32.84 2.57 0.65
C GLY A 849 32.94 3.11 2.07
N GLN A 850 33.89 2.56 2.84
CA GLN A 850 34.06 2.84 4.27
C GLN A 850 34.30 4.32 4.60
N GLY A 851 34.89 5.10 3.70
CA GLY A 851 35.14 6.53 3.91
C GLY A 851 33.88 7.40 4.07
N ALA A 852 32.69 6.88 3.73
CA ALA A 852 31.42 7.59 3.94
C ALA A 852 30.90 7.49 5.38
N PHE A 853 31.50 6.63 6.21
CA PHE A 853 31.07 6.42 7.60
C PHE A 853 31.14 7.70 8.43
N TYR A 854 30.16 7.89 9.33
CA TYR A 854 30.17 8.90 10.38
C TYR A 854 29.39 8.38 11.60
N PRO A 855 29.66 8.90 12.82
CA PRO A 855 28.96 8.48 14.04
C PRO A 855 27.44 8.72 13.95
N GLN A 856 26.63 7.89 14.64
CA GLN A 856 25.16 7.94 14.55
C GLN A 856 24.64 7.72 13.12
N LEU A 857 25.16 6.67 12.49
CA LEU A 857 24.91 6.35 11.10
C LEU A 857 23.42 6.13 10.85
N ALA A 858 22.81 6.93 9.98
CA ALA A 858 21.37 6.86 9.65
C ALA A 858 20.42 6.90 10.86
N SER A 859 20.87 7.42 12.01
CA SER A 859 20.12 7.42 13.28
C SER A 859 18.74 8.06 13.17
N GLN A 860 18.66 9.24 12.55
CA GLN A 860 17.39 9.94 12.35
C GLN A 860 16.41 9.12 11.49
N LEU A 861 16.89 8.44 10.44
CA LEU A 861 16.04 7.58 9.61
C LEU A 861 15.53 6.37 10.39
N TYR A 862 16.38 5.77 11.24
CA TYR A 862 15.99 4.69 12.16
C TYR A 862 14.88 5.09 13.13
N HIS A 863 14.86 6.33 13.62
CA HIS A 863 13.79 6.78 14.50
C HIS A 863 12.49 7.14 13.76
N LEU A 864 12.61 7.70 12.54
CA LEU A 864 11.47 8.23 11.79
C LEU A 864 10.76 7.19 10.92
N CYS A 865 11.48 6.21 10.35
CA CYS A 865 10.93 5.22 9.42
C CYS A 865 10.84 3.84 10.07
N SER A 866 9.63 3.32 10.24
CA SER A 866 9.37 2.05 10.92
C SER A 866 9.92 0.84 10.14
N ARG A 867 9.86 0.90 8.81
CA ARG A 867 10.39 -0.16 7.93
C ARG A 867 11.91 -0.23 8.01
N PHE A 868 12.58 0.91 7.85
CA PHE A 868 14.04 0.97 7.97
C PHE A 868 14.50 0.54 9.37
N ARG A 869 13.77 0.95 10.43
CA ARG A 869 14.01 0.46 11.79
C ARG A 869 13.91 -1.05 11.89
N THR A 870 12.81 -1.62 11.39
CA THR A 870 12.56 -3.07 11.41
C THR A 870 13.67 -3.84 10.69
N ASP A 871 14.08 -3.36 9.51
CA ASP A 871 15.19 -3.95 8.76
C ASP A 871 16.52 -3.86 9.52
N ILE A 872 16.87 -2.71 10.08
CA ILE A 872 18.11 -2.54 10.84
C ILE A 872 18.14 -3.41 12.11
N THR A 873 17.06 -3.42 12.89
CA THR A 873 16.95 -4.25 14.10
C THR A 873 17.11 -5.72 13.73
N TYR A 874 16.44 -6.16 12.67
CA TYR A 874 16.56 -7.52 12.17
C TYR A 874 18.00 -7.86 11.74
N LEU A 875 18.67 -6.99 10.98
CA LEU A 875 20.05 -7.21 10.55
C LEU A 875 21.02 -7.24 11.75
N ALA A 876 20.74 -6.45 12.80
CA ALA A 876 21.53 -6.46 14.02
C ALA A 876 21.37 -7.76 14.80
N ASP A 877 20.14 -8.27 14.90
CA ASP A 877 19.85 -9.55 15.53
C ASP A 877 20.50 -10.70 14.75
N LEU A 878 20.42 -10.67 13.41
CA LEU A 878 21.09 -11.68 12.58
C LEU A 878 22.61 -11.69 12.81
N ALA A 879 23.24 -10.53 12.92
CA ALA A 879 24.66 -10.43 13.25
C ALA A 879 24.99 -11.04 14.62
N THR A 880 24.20 -10.74 15.66
CA THR A 880 24.43 -11.30 17.00
C THR A 880 24.18 -12.81 17.05
N HIS A 881 23.18 -13.32 16.33
CA HIS A 881 22.95 -14.76 16.17
C HIS A 881 24.14 -15.50 15.53
N GLN A 882 24.86 -14.86 14.60
CA GLN A 882 26.09 -15.39 14.03
C GLN A 882 27.31 -15.31 14.98
N GLY A 883 27.16 -14.72 16.18
CA GLY A 883 28.25 -14.50 17.13
C GLY A 883 29.11 -13.27 16.82
N LEU A 884 28.61 -12.34 16.00
CA LEU A 884 29.26 -11.06 15.73
C LEU A 884 28.79 -9.99 16.74
N PRO A 885 29.58 -8.92 16.98
CA PRO A 885 29.15 -7.85 17.86
C PRO A 885 27.95 -7.10 17.27
N SER A 886 27.04 -6.66 18.15
CA SER A 886 25.95 -5.77 17.73
C SER A 886 26.51 -4.45 17.20
N PHE A 887 26.05 -4.05 16.02
CA PHE A 887 26.38 -2.76 15.42
C PHE A 887 25.38 -1.65 15.76
N MET A 888 24.34 -1.95 16.53
CA MET A 888 23.33 -0.97 16.97
C MET A 888 23.92 0.28 17.63
N PRO A 889 24.97 0.20 18.48
CA PRO A 889 25.55 1.39 19.08
C PRO A 889 26.09 2.41 18.07
N ALA A 890 26.49 1.97 16.86
CA ALA A 890 26.94 2.86 15.79
C ALA A 890 25.78 3.69 15.17
N ILE A 891 24.54 3.21 15.32
CA ILE A 891 23.31 3.82 14.80
C ILE A 891 22.61 4.63 15.90
N THR A 892 22.44 4.07 17.10
CA THR A 892 21.72 4.72 18.22
C THR A 892 22.56 5.77 18.95
N GLY A 893 23.90 5.71 18.82
CA GLY A 893 24.79 6.65 19.50
C GLY A 893 24.90 6.43 21.01
N THR A 894 24.51 5.26 21.52
CA THR A 894 24.50 4.92 22.96
C THR A 894 25.86 4.47 23.50
N ALA A 895 26.87 4.32 22.66
CA ALA A 895 28.24 4.08 23.10
C ALA A 895 28.89 5.40 23.52
N ASP A 896 29.54 5.40 24.68
CA ASP A 896 30.37 6.52 25.13
C ASP A 896 31.55 6.70 24.15
N VAL A 897 31.81 7.96 23.78
CA VAL A 897 33.00 8.45 23.08
C VAL A 897 33.04 8.33 21.53
N GLY A 898 33.41 9.45 20.91
CA GLY A 898 33.59 9.61 19.47
C GLY A 898 34.63 8.71 18.81
N ARG A 899 34.51 8.62 17.47
CA ARG A 899 35.47 8.14 16.46
C ARG A 899 36.17 6.77 16.64
N ASN A 900 36.05 6.06 17.78
CA ASN A 900 36.81 4.84 18.08
C ASN A 900 35.95 3.55 18.14
N LEU A 901 34.93 3.42 17.28
CA LEU A 901 34.25 2.14 17.13
C LEU A 901 35.20 1.09 16.52
N PRO A 902 35.13 -0.19 16.96
CA PRO A 902 35.91 -1.26 16.35
C PRO A 902 35.65 -1.35 14.83
N PRO A 903 36.68 -1.63 14.01
CA PRO A 903 36.53 -1.75 12.55
C PRO A 903 35.43 -2.74 12.16
N GLN A 904 35.33 -3.86 12.89
CA GLN A 904 34.28 -4.85 12.70
C GLN A 904 32.87 -4.24 12.81
N THR A 905 32.63 -3.45 13.86
CA THR A 905 31.35 -2.77 14.10
C THR A 905 31.06 -1.71 13.03
N GLN A 906 32.08 -0.94 12.61
CA GLN A 906 31.94 0.08 11.57
C GLN A 906 31.57 -0.53 10.21
N GLN A 907 32.28 -1.60 9.81
CA GLN A 907 32.04 -2.23 8.52
C GLN A 907 30.66 -2.91 8.47
N LEU A 908 30.28 -3.60 9.55
CA LEU A 908 28.93 -4.18 9.69
C LEU A 908 27.84 -3.11 9.64
N ALA A 909 27.98 -2.02 10.41
CA ALA A 909 27.01 -0.94 10.41
C ALA A 909 26.80 -0.35 9.01
N LEU A 910 27.88 -0.11 8.27
CA LEU A 910 27.78 0.47 6.93
C LEU A 910 27.11 -0.49 5.94
N ALA A 911 27.53 -1.75 5.89
CA ALA A 911 26.94 -2.75 4.99
C ALA A 911 25.45 -2.98 5.30
N CYS A 912 25.10 -3.09 6.58
CA CYS A 912 23.71 -3.27 7.00
C CYS A 912 22.82 -2.05 6.71
N VAL A 913 23.33 -0.83 6.90
CA VAL A 913 22.62 0.39 6.49
C VAL A 913 22.40 0.43 4.98
N GLN A 914 23.40 0.03 4.18
CA GLN A 914 23.24 -0.05 2.73
C GLN A 914 22.21 -1.09 2.31
N MET A 915 22.23 -2.30 2.89
CA MET A 915 21.22 -3.33 2.63
C MET A 915 19.81 -2.87 3.02
N ALA A 916 19.65 -2.20 4.16
CA ALA A 916 18.37 -1.62 4.59
C ALA A 916 17.90 -0.49 3.65
N LEU A 917 18.80 0.34 3.13
CA LEU A 917 18.47 1.36 2.12
C LEU A 917 18.05 0.72 0.79
N VAL A 918 18.68 -0.37 0.35
CA VAL A 918 18.22 -1.12 -0.85
C VAL A 918 16.80 -1.62 -0.66
N ARG A 919 16.50 -2.23 0.50
CA ARG A 919 15.15 -2.72 0.82
C ARG A 919 14.13 -1.58 0.85
N LEU A 920 14.51 -0.42 1.38
CA LEU A 920 13.67 0.78 1.39
C LEU A 920 13.41 1.33 -0.02
N TRP A 921 14.43 1.44 -0.87
CA TRP A 921 14.23 1.93 -2.24
C TRP A 921 13.39 0.96 -3.08
N ARG A 922 13.63 -0.35 -2.95
CA ARG A 922 12.81 -1.38 -3.61
C ARG A 922 11.36 -1.34 -3.15
N ALA A 923 11.13 -1.09 -1.86
CA ALA A 923 9.80 -0.85 -1.31
C ALA A 923 9.03 0.20 -2.09
N TRP A 924 9.71 1.29 -2.42
CA TRP A 924 9.13 2.45 -3.07
C TRP A 924 9.10 2.29 -4.60
N GLY A 925 9.26 1.07 -5.13
CA GLY A 925 9.25 0.79 -6.57
C GLY A 925 10.57 1.07 -7.29
N VAL A 926 11.61 1.54 -6.59
CA VAL A 926 12.90 1.90 -7.20
C VAL A 926 13.81 0.67 -7.22
N VAL A 927 13.93 0.05 -8.40
CA VAL A 927 14.69 -1.19 -8.61
C VAL A 927 15.90 -0.95 -9.52
N PRO A 928 17.10 -1.43 -9.17
CA PRO A 928 18.29 -1.24 -10.00
C PRO A 928 18.26 -2.12 -11.25
N THR A 929 18.80 -1.59 -12.34
CA THR A 929 19.15 -2.31 -13.57
C THR A 929 20.63 -2.70 -13.63
N ALA A 930 21.46 -2.10 -12.77
CA ALA A 930 22.86 -2.45 -12.55
C ALA A 930 23.31 -1.99 -11.16
N VAL A 931 24.36 -2.62 -10.63
CA VAL A 931 24.96 -2.24 -9.34
C VAL A 931 26.46 -2.05 -9.48
N VAL A 932 27.00 -1.12 -8.69
CA VAL A 932 28.45 -0.93 -8.53
C VAL A 932 28.75 -0.57 -7.08
N GLY A 933 29.76 -1.19 -6.49
CA GLY A 933 30.22 -0.84 -5.15
C GLY A 933 31.65 -0.36 -5.15
N GLN A 934 31.96 0.56 -4.23
CA GLN A 934 33.33 0.98 -3.96
C GLN A 934 33.82 0.23 -2.73
N SER A 935 34.87 -0.59 -2.88
CA SER A 935 35.51 -1.30 -1.77
C SER A 935 34.46 -2.07 -0.95
N LEU A 936 34.34 -1.80 0.35
CA LEU A 936 33.35 -2.40 1.24
C LEU A 936 31.89 -2.32 0.72
N GLY A 937 31.54 -1.30 -0.04
CA GLY A 937 30.20 -1.18 -0.65
C GLY A 937 29.90 -2.29 -1.66
N GLU A 938 30.90 -2.98 -2.19
CA GLU A 938 30.73 -4.08 -3.14
C GLU A 938 30.00 -5.28 -2.51
N TYR A 939 30.18 -5.56 -1.22
CA TYR A 939 29.42 -6.62 -0.53
C TYR A 939 27.91 -6.33 -0.52
N ALA A 940 27.52 -5.09 -0.21
CA ALA A 940 26.11 -4.69 -0.28
C ALA A 940 25.59 -4.66 -1.73
N ALA A 941 26.45 -4.34 -2.71
CA ALA A 941 26.11 -4.40 -4.13
C ALA A 941 25.86 -5.85 -4.60
N LEU A 942 26.72 -6.80 -4.21
CA LEU A 942 26.56 -8.23 -4.49
C LEU A 942 25.27 -8.77 -3.86
N ASN A 943 24.96 -8.34 -2.63
CA ASN A 943 23.68 -8.66 -2.01
C ASN A 943 22.49 -8.10 -2.80
N ALA A 944 22.55 -6.84 -3.21
CA ALA A 944 21.51 -6.23 -4.04
C ALA A 944 21.37 -6.93 -5.40
N ALA A 945 22.45 -7.43 -5.98
CA ALA A 945 22.42 -8.23 -7.21
C ALA A 945 21.94 -9.68 -7.02
N GLY A 946 21.68 -10.12 -5.78
CA GLY A 946 21.28 -11.49 -5.47
C GLY A 946 22.43 -12.50 -5.51
N VAL A 947 23.68 -12.05 -5.63
CA VAL A 947 24.87 -12.92 -5.68
C VAL A 947 25.14 -13.56 -4.33
N ILE A 948 25.02 -12.80 -3.24
CA ILE A 948 25.22 -13.29 -1.87
C ILE A 948 23.98 -13.00 -1.02
N SER A 949 23.60 -13.95 -0.16
CA SER A 949 22.48 -13.78 0.76
C SER A 949 22.78 -12.69 1.80
N VAL A 950 21.75 -12.22 2.51
CA VAL A 950 21.92 -11.21 3.57
C VAL A 950 22.76 -11.79 4.70
N ASP A 951 22.51 -13.05 5.04
CA ASP A 951 23.24 -13.80 6.06
C ASP A 951 24.73 -13.91 5.73
N HIS A 952 25.05 -14.32 4.50
CA HIS A 952 26.42 -14.45 4.02
C HIS A 952 27.12 -13.09 3.90
N THR A 953 26.39 -12.03 3.55
CA THR A 953 26.94 -10.67 3.50
C THR A 953 27.40 -10.20 4.89
N ILE A 954 26.55 -10.38 5.91
CA ILE A 954 26.88 -10.06 7.31
C ILE A 954 28.08 -10.89 7.76
N HIS A 955 28.10 -12.18 7.42
CA HIS A 955 29.20 -13.07 7.76
C HIS A 955 30.53 -12.60 7.16
N LEU A 956 30.59 -12.40 5.84
CA LEU A 956 31.79 -11.98 5.12
C LEU A 956 32.32 -10.65 5.65
N VAL A 957 31.45 -9.65 5.82
CA VAL A 957 31.85 -8.32 6.30
C VAL A 957 32.30 -8.37 7.76
N GLY A 958 31.55 -9.09 8.61
CA GLY A 958 31.86 -9.24 10.03
C GLY A 958 33.17 -9.99 10.28
N GLN A 959 33.43 -11.06 9.52
CA GLN A 959 34.68 -11.82 9.65
C GLN A 959 35.87 -11.06 9.09
N ARG A 960 35.72 -10.35 7.96
CA ARG A 960 36.76 -9.47 7.42
C ARG A 960 37.22 -8.44 8.44
N GLY A 961 36.27 -7.74 9.07
CA GLY A 961 36.58 -6.76 10.12
C GLY A 961 37.23 -7.37 11.36
N ARG A 962 36.86 -8.59 11.74
CA ARG A 962 37.47 -9.33 12.86
C ARG A 962 38.91 -9.69 12.60
N ILE A 963 39.20 -10.29 11.44
CA ILE A 963 40.55 -10.74 11.07
C ILE A 963 41.46 -9.52 10.89
N LEU A 964 40.97 -8.46 10.23
CA LEU A 964 41.70 -7.20 10.09
C LEU A 964 42.15 -6.65 11.46
N GLN A 965 41.26 -6.64 12.44
CA GLN A 965 41.57 -6.14 13.78
C GLN A 965 42.55 -7.04 14.55
N ALA A 966 42.56 -8.34 14.27
CA ALA A 966 43.45 -9.30 14.93
C ALA A 966 44.85 -9.35 14.28
N SER A 967 44.93 -9.21 12.96
CA SER A 967 46.16 -9.45 12.19
C SER A 967 46.91 -8.19 11.78
N CYS A 968 46.26 -7.01 11.77
CA CYS A 968 46.89 -5.77 11.33
C CYS A 968 47.09 -4.79 12.50
N GLU A 969 48.26 -4.15 12.57
CA GLU A 969 48.55 -3.15 13.60
C GLU A 969 47.96 -1.78 13.23
N ARG A 970 47.09 -1.26 14.11
CA ARG A 970 46.38 0.00 13.92
C ARG A 970 47.35 1.18 13.81
N GLY A 971 47.19 1.98 12.76
CA GLY A 971 47.88 3.26 12.63
C GLY A 971 49.37 3.18 12.27
N THR A 972 49.87 2.03 11.82
CA THR A 972 51.20 1.92 11.20
C THR A 972 51.21 2.47 9.76
N HIS A 973 50.10 2.28 9.06
CA HIS A 973 49.87 2.74 7.70
C HIS A 973 48.81 3.85 7.66
N GLY A 974 48.72 4.53 6.52
CA GLY A 974 47.68 5.52 6.24
C GLY A 974 47.35 5.57 4.75
N MET A 975 46.20 6.15 4.44
CA MET A 975 45.74 6.39 3.07
C MET A 975 45.70 7.89 2.80
N LEU A 976 46.05 8.29 1.58
CA LEU A 976 46.03 9.67 1.11
C LEU A 976 45.12 9.80 -0.12
N ALA A 977 44.07 10.61 -0.01
CA ALA A 977 43.25 10.99 -1.16
C ALA A 977 43.94 12.12 -1.92
N VAL A 978 44.14 11.94 -3.23
CA VAL A 978 44.89 12.85 -4.10
C VAL A 978 44.03 13.25 -5.28
N GLN A 979 43.87 14.54 -5.52
CA GLN A 979 43.14 15.07 -6.67
C GLN A 979 44.02 15.09 -7.93
N ALA A 980 44.52 13.93 -8.31
CA ALA A 980 45.26 13.69 -9.55
C ALA A 980 45.12 12.23 -10.00
N GLY A 981 45.39 11.99 -11.28
CA GLY A 981 45.55 10.63 -11.82
C GLY A 981 46.89 10.01 -11.39
N VAL A 982 46.95 8.67 -11.40
CA VAL A 982 48.13 7.92 -10.94
C VAL A 982 49.42 8.27 -11.70
N ASP A 983 49.35 8.56 -13.00
CA ASP A 983 50.52 8.93 -13.80
C ASP A 983 51.16 10.24 -13.30
N THR A 984 50.35 11.20 -12.87
CA THR A 984 50.83 12.45 -12.28
C THR A 984 51.47 12.21 -10.91
N ILE A 985 50.87 11.35 -10.09
CA ILE A 985 51.39 10.99 -8.76
C ILE A 985 52.75 10.29 -8.90
N ASN A 986 52.85 9.31 -9.81
CA ASN A 986 54.09 8.60 -10.13
C ASN A 986 55.19 9.58 -10.58
N SER A 987 54.86 10.51 -11.49
CA SER A 987 55.83 11.49 -12.01
C SER A 987 56.43 12.36 -10.89
N ILE A 988 55.60 12.79 -9.93
CA ILE A 988 56.06 13.60 -8.79
C ILE A 988 56.88 12.76 -7.82
N SER A 989 56.47 11.52 -7.55
CA SER A 989 57.20 10.60 -6.68
C SER A 989 58.59 10.26 -7.22
N SER A 990 58.70 9.96 -8.53
CA SER A 990 59.98 9.63 -9.17
C SER A 990 60.94 10.82 -9.23
N SER A 991 60.43 12.06 -9.39
CA SER A 991 61.28 13.27 -9.39
C SER A 991 61.94 13.60 -8.04
N GLN A 992 61.47 12.99 -6.94
CA GLN A 992 62.05 13.14 -5.60
C GLN A 992 63.02 12.01 -5.21
N SER A 993 62.92 10.85 -5.88
CA SER A 993 63.72 9.65 -5.55
C SER A 993 65.10 9.61 -6.22
N SER A 994 65.46 10.61 -7.03
CA SER A 994 66.73 10.67 -7.76
C SER A 994 67.98 10.97 -6.90
N ASN A 995 67.86 10.95 -5.56
CA ASN A 995 68.96 11.21 -4.62
C ASN A 995 69.29 10.03 -3.67
N SER A 996 68.67 8.86 -3.79
CA SER A 996 68.99 7.68 -2.96
C SER A 996 69.22 6.44 -3.82
N SER A 997 70.41 5.87 -3.71
CA SER A 997 70.88 4.67 -4.40
C SER A 997 70.43 3.37 -3.70
N ASP A 998 69.18 3.29 -3.28
CA ASP A 998 68.62 2.08 -2.67
C ASP A 998 67.58 1.43 -3.61
N SER A 999 67.57 0.10 -3.60
CA SER A 999 66.93 -0.86 -4.53
C SER A 999 65.63 -0.44 -5.22
N ALA A 1000 65.51 -0.79 -6.50
CA ALA A 1000 64.34 -0.59 -7.38
C ALA A 1000 63.02 -1.25 -6.92
N ASP A 1001 62.98 -1.94 -5.78
CA ASP A 1001 61.82 -2.69 -5.28
C ASP A 1001 61.02 -1.98 -4.17
N ASP A 1002 61.49 -0.87 -3.61
CA ASP A 1002 60.78 -0.18 -2.52
C ASP A 1002 59.84 0.91 -3.06
N LYS A 1003 58.64 0.51 -3.48
CA LYS A 1003 57.60 1.47 -3.92
C LYS A 1003 57.18 2.33 -2.73
N ALA A 1004 57.40 3.65 -2.83
CA ALA A 1004 57.03 4.61 -1.79
C ALA A 1004 55.52 4.63 -1.44
N PHE A 1005 54.66 4.11 -2.33
CA PHE A 1005 53.23 3.96 -2.11
C PHE A 1005 52.63 2.86 -3.00
N GLU A 1006 51.46 2.36 -2.62
CA GLU A 1006 50.60 1.51 -3.45
C GLU A 1006 49.33 2.29 -3.85
N VAL A 1007 48.80 2.01 -5.03
CA VAL A 1007 47.50 2.56 -5.47
C VAL A 1007 46.41 1.71 -4.84
N GLU A 1008 45.51 2.32 -4.08
CA GLU A 1008 44.42 1.62 -3.42
C GLU A 1008 43.09 1.81 -4.16
N CYS A 1009 42.84 3.02 -4.68
CA CYS A 1009 41.61 3.32 -5.44
C CYS A 1009 41.87 4.24 -6.63
N LEU A 1010 41.34 3.85 -7.78
CA LEU A 1010 41.18 4.68 -8.98
C LEU A 1010 39.70 5.10 -9.04
N ASN A 1011 39.38 6.23 -8.40
CA ASN A 1011 37.98 6.66 -8.25
C ASN A 1011 37.48 7.40 -9.49
N SER A 1012 38.26 8.37 -9.98
CA SER A 1012 37.96 9.17 -11.16
C SER A 1012 39.25 9.43 -11.96
N PRO A 1013 39.18 9.89 -13.22
CA PRO A 1013 40.38 10.29 -13.97
C PRO A 1013 41.25 11.34 -13.25
N THR A 1014 40.68 12.08 -12.31
CA THR A 1014 41.32 13.15 -11.53
C THR A 1014 41.33 12.89 -10.03
N ASP A 1015 40.93 11.70 -9.57
CA ASP A 1015 40.81 11.39 -8.13
C ASP A 1015 41.31 9.97 -7.86
N SER A 1016 42.40 9.87 -7.10
CA SER A 1016 43.02 8.60 -6.72
C SER A 1016 43.24 8.54 -5.21
N VAL A 1017 43.30 7.33 -4.65
CA VAL A 1017 43.72 7.09 -3.26
C VAL A 1017 44.92 6.17 -3.27
N ILE A 1018 45.94 6.56 -2.50
CA ILE A 1018 47.19 5.82 -2.36
C ILE A 1018 47.44 5.48 -0.90
N GLY A 1019 48.08 4.35 -0.67
CA GLY A 1019 48.37 3.81 0.66
C GLY A 1019 49.84 3.53 0.86
N GLY A 1020 50.25 3.52 2.13
CA GLY A 1020 51.60 3.15 2.53
C GLY A 1020 51.82 3.40 4.01
N THR A 1021 53.08 3.32 4.45
CA THR A 1021 53.45 3.66 5.83
C THR A 1021 53.08 5.13 6.11
N LYS A 1022 52.72 5.45 7.36
CA LYS A 1022 52.32 6.83 7.70
C LYS A 1022 53.41 7.87 7.39
N SER A 1023 54.68 7.52 7.58
CA SER A 1023 55.82 8.38 7.25
C SER A 1023 55.90 8.64 5.74
N ALA A 1024 55.77 7.59 4.92
CA ALA A 1024 55.77 7.73 3.46
C ALA A 1024 54.60 8.60 2.97
N MET A 1025 53.39 8.39 3.51
CA MET A 1025 52.22 9.20 3.15
C MET A 1025 52.37 10.67 3.56
N ALA A 1026 52.98 10.95 4.72
CA ALA A 1026 53.24 12.32 5.16
C ALA A 1026 54.25 13.04 4.24
N ASN A 1027 55.33 12.35 3.86
CA ASN A 1027 56.34 12.88 2.94
C ASN A 1027 55.75 13.16 1.56
N LEU A 1028 54.98 12.21 1.02
CA LEU A 1028 54.35 12.35 -0.28
C LEU A 1028 53.25 13.43 -0.27
N ALA A 1029 52.49 13.56 0.81
CA ALA A 1029 51.53 14.65 0.98
C ALA A 1029 52.20 16.03 0.94
N SER A 1030 53.39 16.16 1.53
CA SER A 1030 54.20 17.39 1.45
C SER A 1030 54.63 17.67 0.01
N ALA A 1031 55.20 16.68 -0.67
CA ALA A 1031 55.64 16.79 -2.07
C ALA A 1031 54.50 17.16 -3.03
N LEU A 1032 53.33 16.51 -2.89
CA LEU A 1032 52.14 16.80 -3.70
C LEU A 1032 51.63 18.22 -3.46
N LYS A 1033 51.61 18.70 -2.21
CA LYS A 1033 51.22 20.08 -1.88
C LYS A 1033 52.21 21.09 -2.45
N SER A 1034 53.51 20.80 -2.41
CA SER A 1034 54.55 21.64 -3.04
C SER A 1034 54.40 21.71 -4.56
N ALA A 1035 53.91 20.64 -5.19
CA ALA A 1035 53.57 20.59 -6.61
C ALA A 1035 52.20 21.20 -6.95
N GLY A 1036 51.50 21.80 -5.97
CA GLY A 1036 50.18 22.41 -6.16
C GLY A 1036 49.01 21.43 -6.26
N ILE A 1037 49.22 20.14 -5.98
CA ILE A 1037 48.18 19.12 -6.01
C ILE A 1037 47.48 19.05 -4.66
N ARG A 1038 46.14 19.10 -4.68
CA ARG A 1038 45.34 18.94 -3.46
C ARG A 1038 45.35 17.48 -3.01
N CYS A 1039 45.72 17.26 -1.76
CA CYS A 1039 45.66 15.96 -1.11
C CYS A 1039 45.24 16.08 0.35
N ALA A 1040 44.59 15.03 0.86
CA ALA A 1040 44.12 14.96 2.25
C ALA A 1040 44.26 13.52 2.79
N PRO A 1041 44.71 13.35 4.04
CA PRO A 1041 44.72 12.02 4.66
C PRO A 1041 43.28 11.52 4.82
N VAL A 1042 43.06 10.23 4.58
CA VAL A 1042 41.77 9.57 4.84
C VAL A 1042 41.74 9.18 6.31
N ASP A 1043 40.68 9.57 7.03
CA ASP A 1043 40.51 9.30 8.47
C ASP A 1043 40.10 7.83 8.70
N LEU A 1044 41.01 6.90 8.39
CA LEU A 1044 40.85 5.45 8.57
C LEU A 1044 42.06 4.86 9.30
N PRO A 1045 41.83 3.84 10.16
CA PRO A 1045 42.89 3.26 11.01
C PRO A 1045 43.89 2.34 10.28
N TYR A 1046 43.61 1.95 9.04
CA TYR A 1046 44.40 1.02 8.21
C TYR A 1046 44.46 1.53 6.76
N ALA A 1047 45.45 1.05 6.01
CA ALA A 1047 45.61 1.19 4.58
C ALA A 1047 45.01 -0.05 3.87
N PHE A 1048 43.80 0.10 3.34
CA PHE A 1048 43.07 -0.99 2.67
C PHE A 1048 43.53 -1.13 1.22
N HIS A 1049 43.45 -2.35 0.65
CA HIS A 1049 43.95 -2.60 -0.72
C HIS A 1049 45.45 -2.34 -0.85
N SER A 1050 46.18 -2.59 0.25
CA SER A 1050 47.63 -2.44 0.33
C SER A 1050 48.30 -3.67 0.95
N ALA A 1051 49.62 -3.75 0.90
CA ALA A 1051 50.40 -4.79 1.57
C ALA A 1051 50.09 -4.95 3.07
N GLN A 1052 49.49 -3.95 3.75
CA GLN A 1052 49.09 -4.08 5.15
C GLN A 1052 48.07 -5.20 5.38
N VAL A 1053 47.22 -5.52 4.38
CA VAL A 1053 46.18 -6.53 4.51
C VAL A 1053 46.65 -7.96 4.18
N GLU A 1054 47.91 -8.15 3.79
CA GLU A 1054 48.46 -9.48 3.43
C GLU A 1054 48.20 -10.56 4.51
N PRO A 1055 48.36 -10.28 5.82
CA PRO A 1055 48.07 -11.25 6.89
C PRO A 1055 46.58 -11.62 7.04
N VAL A 1056 45.68 -10.92 6.33
CA VAL A 1056 44.22 -11.13 6.35
C VAL A 1056 43.79 -12.09 5.24
N LEU A 1057 44.56 -12.21 4.16
CA LEU A 1057 44.12 -12.81 2.89
C LEU A 1057 43.74 -14.28 3.00
N GLU A 1058 44.68 -15.14 3.40
CA GLU A 1058 44.44 -16.58 3.51
C GLU A 1058 43.34 -16.93 4.55
N PRO A 1059 43.35 -16.37 5.78
CA PRO A 1059 42.26 -16.59 6.73
C PRO A 1059 40.90 -16.12 6.20
N TYR A 1060 40.86 -15.04 5.41
CA TYR A 1060 39.63 -14.51 4.86
C TYR A 1060 39.12 -15.34 3.68
N ARG A 1061 40.01 -15.81 2.80
CA ARG A 1061 39.69 -16.73 1.70
C ARG A 1061 39.02 -17.99 2.22
N TYR A 1062 39.58 -18.61 3.26
CA TYR A 1062 39.02 -19.81 3.89
C TYR A 1062 37.57 -19.61 4.37
N ILE A 1063 37.28 -18.44 4.96
CA ILE A 1063 35.92 -18.09 5.38
C ILE A 1063 35.01 -17.87 4.16
N ALA A 1064 35.51 -17.18 3.14
CA ALA A 1064 34.74 -16.87 1.94
C ALA A 1064 34.42 -18.11 1.09
N GLU A 1065 35.25 -19.15 1.10
CA GLU A 1065 34.96 -20.43 0.44
C GLU A 1065 33.76 -21.17 1.05
N GLY A 1066 33.43 -20.89 2.31
CA GLY A 1066 32.24 -21.43 2.98
C GLY A 1066 30.92 -20.79 2.53
N VAL A 1067 30.97 -19.68 1.78
CA VAL A 1067 29.81 -18.91 1.33
C VAL A 1067 29.30 -19.41 -0.03
N VAL A 1068 27.98 -19.30 -0.25
CA VAL A 1068 27.36 -19.63 -1.54
C VAL A 1068 27.22 -18.36 -2.38
N TYR A 1069 27.67 -18.44 -3.63
CA TYR A 1069 27.59 -17.35 -4.60
C TYR A 1069 26.66 -17.73 -5.75
N GLU A 1070 25.53 -17.05 -5.85
CA GLU A 1070 24.55 -17.25 -6.91
C GLU A 1070 24.87 -16.40 -8.16
N PRO A 1071 24.34 -16.76 -9.33
CA PRO A 1071 24.39 -15.91 -10.51
C PRO A 1071 23.72 -14.55 -10.25
N PRO A 1072 24.29 -13.43 -10.72
CA PRO A 1072 23.72 -12.10 -10.53
C PRO A 1072 22.38 -11.93 -11.27
N CYS A 1073 21.34 -11.49 -10.57
CA CYS A 1073 20.04 -11.13 -11.14
C CYS A 1073 20.08 -9.81 -11.93
N VAL A 1074 21.01 -8.92 -11.56
CA VAL A 1074 21.32 -7.68 -12.30
C VAL A 1074 22.82 -7.54 -12.48
N PRO A 1075 23.31 -6.98 -13.60
CA PRO A 1075 24.74 -6.82 -13.85
C PRO A 1075 25.49 -6.13 -12.71
N VAL A 1076 26.60 -6.74 -12.29
CA VAL A 1076 27.55 -6.19 -11.32
C VAL A 1076 28.71 -5.56 -12.07
N ILE A 1077 28.95 -4.28 -11.84
CA ILE A 1077 30.09 -3.55 -12.37
C ILE A 1077 31.23 -3.73 -11.37
N SER A 1078 32.10 -4.71 -11.62
CA SER A 1078 33.17 -5.10 -10.69
C SER A 1078 34.31 -4.09 -10.74
N SER A 1079 34.53 -3.43 -9.61
CA SER A 1079 35.64 -2.47 -9.44
C SER A 1079 37.00 -3.17 -9.42
N LEU A 1080 37.05 -4.41 -8.92
CA LEU A 1080 38.24 -5.26 -8.94
C LEU A 1080 38.66 -5.66 -10.37
N LEU A 1081 37.73 -6.21 -11.15
CA LEU A 1081 38.05 -6.78 -12.45
C LEU A 1081 37.97 -5.77 -13.60
N GLY A 1082 37.51 -4.53 -13.33
CA GLY A 1082 37.35 -3.49 -14.34
C GLY A 1082 36.37 -3.87 -15.46
N LYS A 1083 35.38 -4.73 -15.19
CA LYS A 1083 34.44 -5.27 -16.18
C LYS A 1083 33.05 -5.49 -15.60
N VAL A 1084 32.07 -5.66 -16.50
CA VAL A 1084 30.69 -6.04 -16.13
C VAL A 1084 30.54 -7.55 -16.04
N ILE A 1085 30.00 -8.02 -14.93
CA ILE A 1085 29.67 -9.42 -14.64
C ILE A 1085 28.15 -9.58 -14.68
N ALA A 1086 27.65 -10.44 -15.58
CA ALA A 1086 26.22 -10.71 -15.76
C ALA A 1086 25.89 -12.21 -15.73
N LYS A 1087 26.87 -13.07 -15.43
CA LYS A 1087 26.73 -14.53 -15.32
C LYS A 1087 27.42 -15.00 -14.04
N GLY A 1088 27.00 -16.15 -13.51
CA GLY A 1088 27.61 -16.78 -12.34
C GLY A 1088 29.01 -17.37 -12.63
N GLY A 1089 29.66 -17.90 -11.60
CA GLY A 1089 30.97 -18.57 -11.69
C GLY A 1089 32.18 -17.64 -11.68
N VAL A 1090 31.99 -16.35 -11.33
CA VAL A 1090 33.08 -15.36 -11.19
C VAL A 1090 33.34 -14.99 -9.73
N PHE A 1091 32.33 -15.12 -8.87
CA PHE A 1091 32.42 -14.78 -7.45
C PHE A 1091 32.68 -16.05 -6.65
N ASP A 1092 33.75 -16.04 -5.87
CA ASP A 1092 34.20 -17.12 -5.00
C ASP A 1092 35.11 -16.56 -3.88
N GLY A 1093 35.72 -17.44 -3.09
CA GLY A 1093 36.65 -17.05 -2.04
C GLY A 1093 37.89 -16.29 -2.55
N GLU A 1094 38.39 -16.66 -3.73
CA GLU A 1094 39.54 -15.99 -4.36
C GLU A 1094 39.16 -14.57 -4.82
N TYR A 1095 37.94 -14.36 -5.31
CA TYR A 1095 37.42 -13.03 -5.60
C TYR A 1095 37.42 -12.15 -4.34
N CYS A 1096 36.95 -12.67 -3.20
CA CYS A 1096 36.90 -11.91 -1.93
C CYS A 1096 38.30 -11.59 -1.37
N GLU A 1097 39.23 -12.52 -1.50
CA GLU A 1097 40.65 -12.35 -1.17
C GLU A 1097 41.26 -11.22 -2.01
N ARG A 1098 41.16 -11.33 -3.34
CA ARG A 1098 41.68 -10.33 -4.28
C ARG A 1098 41.02 -8.98 -4.10
N HIS A 1099 39.70 -8.94 -3.93
CA HIS A 1099 38.96 -7.70 -3.65
C HIS A 1099 39.41 -7.03 -2.33
N THR A 1100 40.04 -7.75 -1.41
CA THR A 1100 40.60 -7.18 -0.18
C THR A 1100 42.00 -6.58 -0.39
N ARG A 1101 42.78 -7.13 -1.33
CA ARG A 1101 44.20 -6.78 -1.58
C ARG A 1101 44.43 -5.84 -2.77
N ASP A 1102 43.75 -6.10 -3.88
CA ASP A 1102 43.97 -5.45 -5.17
C ASP A 1102 43.29 -4.07 -5.23
N PRO A 1103 43.80 -3.14 -6.07
CA PRO A 1103 43.23 -1.80 -6.21
C PRO A 1103 41.78 -1.79 -6.72
N VAL A 1104 40.98 -0.87 -6.18
CA VAL A 1104 39.62 -0.58 -6.63
C VAL A 1104 39.66 0.26 -7.92
N ASN A 1105 39.44 -0.35 -9.08
CA ASN A 1105 39.43 0.33 -10.38
C ASN A 1105 38.02 0.77 -10.82
N LEU A 1106 37.45 1.74 -10.11
CA LEU A 1106 36.10 2.24 -10.39
C LEU A 1106 36.00 2.89 -11.78
N VAL A 1107 37.03 3.67 -12.17
CA VAL A 1107 37.07 4.32 -13.50
C VAL A 1107 37.00 3.30 -14.63
N GLY A 1108 37.83 2.26 -14.56
CA GLY A 1108 37.86 1.19 -15.57
C GLY A 1108 36.54 0.45 -15.64
N ALA A 1109 35.97 0.11 -14.48
CA ALA A 1109 34.70 -0.62 -14.39
C ALA A 1109 33.52 0.19 -14.98
N VAL A 1110 33.41 1.47 -14.64
CA VAL A 1110 32.35 2.37 -15.16
C VAL A 1110 32.48 2.57 -16.67
N ARG A 1111 33.72 2.76 -17.18
CA ARG A 1111 33.96 2.87 -18.63
C ARG A 1111 33.60 1.59 -19.38
N ALA A 1112 33.95 0.43 -18.83
CA ALA A 1112 33.58 -0.86 -19.39
C ALA A 1112 32.05 -1.06 -19.40
N ALA A 1113 31.35 -0.57 -18.37
CA ALA A 1113 29.90 -0.60 -18.31
C ALA A 1113 29.25 0.30 -19.36
N ALA A 1114 29.81 1.49 -19.59
CA ALA A 1114 29.34 2.41 -20.63
C ALA A 1114 29.53 1.86 -22.04
N GLN A 1115 30.69 1.25 -22.33
CA GLN A 1115 30.95 0.58 -23.61
C GLN A 1115 29.96 -0.54 -23.92
N ARG A 1116 29.37 -1.17 -22.88
CA ARG A 1116 28.35 -2.22 -23.01
C ARG A 1116 26.91 -1.69 -22.97
N GLY A 1117 26.69 -0.37 -22.90
CA GLY A 1117 25.36 0.23 -22.82
C GLY A 1117 24.62 -0.05 -21.52
N ILE A 1118 25.33 -0.43 -20.45
CA ILE A 1118 24.75 -0.71 -19.14
C ILE A 1118 24.47 0.58 -18.36
N ILE A 1119 25.39 1.56 -18.46
CA ILE A 1119 25.25 2.89 -17.89
C ILE A 1119 25.53 3.93 -18.98
N ASP A 1120 24.72 4.98 -19.04
CA ASP A 1120 24.89 6.10 -19.95
C ASP A 1120 24.56 7.44 -19.25
N VAL A 1121 25.16 8.54 -19.71
CA VAL A 1121 24.97 9.88 -19.11
C VAL A 1121 23.55 10.41 -19.29
N ALA A 1122 22.92 10.15 -20.44
CA ALA A 1122 21.59 10.67 -20.79
C ALA A 1122 20.46 9.80 -20.22
N ASP A 1123 20.63 8.48 -20.26
CA ASP A 1123 19.54 7.52 -20.01
C ASP A 1123 19.64 6.76 -18.68
N THR A 1124 20.65 7.05 -17.84
CA THR A 1124 20.82 6.40 -16.53
C THR A 1124 20.76 7.40 -15.36
N ILE A 1125 19.97 7.05 -14.35
CA ILE A 1125 19.94 7.72 -13.06
C ILE A 1125 20.78 6.92 -12.06
N CYS A 1126 21.74 7.56 -11.42
CA CYS A 1126 22.53 6.95 -10.35
C CYS A 1126 21.88 7.23 -9.00
N VAL A 1127 21.40 6.18 -8.33
CA VAL A 1127 20.93 6.24 -6.95
C VAL A 1127 22.05 5.78 -6.04
N GLU A 1128 22.55 6.67 -5.19
CA GLU A 1128 23.63 6.37 -4.28
C GLU A 1128 23.11 5.78 -2.97
N ILE A 1129 23.46 4.51 -2.75
CA ILE A 1129 23.11 3.71 -1.59
C ILE A 1129 24.23 3.85 -0.56
N GLY A 1130 24.01 4.75 0.39
CA GLY A 1130 24.98 5.04 1.42
C GLY A 1130 24.57 6.22 2.30
N PRO A 1131 25.35 6.49 3.34
CA PRO A 1131 25.06 7.53 4.32
C PRO A 1131 25.41 8.95 3.83
N HIS A 1132 26.21 9.08 2.77
CA HIS A 1132 26.61 10.37 2.18
C HIS A 1132 27.04 10.20 0.72
N PRO A 1133 26.70 11.12 -0.22
CA PRO A 1133 27.01 10.96 -1.63
C PRO A 1133 28.46 11.32 -1.98
N VAL A 1134 29.25 10.31 -2.32
CA VAL A 1134 30.66 10.40 -2.75
C VAL A 1134 30.84 9.74 -4.11
N CYS A 1135 30.37 8.50 -4.27
CA CYS A 1135 30.67 7.64 -5.41
C CYS A 1135 29.91 8.02 -6.68
N SER A 1136 28.70 8.55 -6.58
CA SER A 1136 27.93 8.97 -7.77
C SER A 1136 28.66 10.05 -8.59
N ARG A 1137 29.42 10.93 -7.93
CA ARG A 1137 30.25 11.94 -8.60
C ARG A 1137 31.43 11.31 -9.35
N PHE A 1138 32.03 10.27 -8.79
CA PHE A 1138 33.10 9.51 -9.45
C PHE A 1138 32.60 8.81 -10.71
N VAL A 1139 31.41 8.24 -10.67
CA VAL A 1139 30.75 7.65 -11.84
C VAL A 1139 30.55 8.71 -12.93
N ALA A 1140 29.94 9.85 -12.60
CA ALA A 1140 29.71 10.93 -13.55
C ALA A 1140 31.03 11.46 -14.17
N SER A 1141 32.07 11.66 -13.35
CA SER A 1141 33.40 12.10 -13.80
C SER A 1141 34.06 11.07 -14.73
N SER A 1142 33.94 9.78 -14.41
CA SER A 1142 34.51 8.69 -15.22
C SER A 1142 33.91 8.60 -16.63
N LEU A 1143 32.65 9.02 -16.77
CA LEU A 1143 31.92 9.12 -18.04
C LEU A 1143 32.16 10.44 -18.78
N GLY A 1144 32.92 11.38 -18.20
CA GLY A 1144 33.12 12.71 -18.79
C GLY A 1144 31.86 13.57 -18.81
N ALA A 1145 30.90 13.31 -17.91
CA ALA A 1145 29.64 14.05 -17.87
C ALA A 1145 29.87 15.52 -17.48
N ALA A 1146 29.33 16.45 -18.27
CA ALA A 1146 29.28 17.84 -17.87
C ALA A 1146 28.47 18.01 -16.57
N ARG A 1147 28.76 19.07 -15.80
CA ARG A 1147 28.09 19.32 -14.52
C ARG A 1147 26.57 19.38 -14.71
N GLY A 1148 25.85 18.48 -14.06
CA GLY A 1148 24.38 18.39 -14.12
C GLY A 1148 23.81 17.63 -15.31
N ALA A 1149 24.64 17.07 -16.20
CA ALA A 1149 24.17 16.25 -17.33
C ALA A 1149 23.60 14.91 -16.87
N MET A 1150 24.24 14.26 -15.89
CA MET A 1150 23.78 13.01 -15.29
C MET A 1150 22.98 13.27 -14.01
N LYS A 1151 21.85 12.57 -13.83
CA LYS A 1151 21.02 12.67 -12.62
C LYS A 1151 21.62 11.81 -11.51
N LEU A 1152 22.09 12.45 -10.44
CA LEU A 1152 22.68 11.79 -9.26
C LEU A 1152 21.77 12.00 -8.05
N VAL A 1153 21.32 10.90 -7.45
CA VAL A 1153 20.27 10.88 -6.43
C VAL A 1153 20.81 10.24 -5.14
N PRO A 1154 21.02 10.99 -4.05
CA PRO A 1154 21.52 10.44 -2.79
C PRO A 1154 20.42 9.79 -1.94
N SER A 1155 20.73 8.70 -1.22
CA SER A 1155 19.83 8.19 -0.17
C SER A 1155 19.85 9.08 1.08
N LEU A 1156 21.05 9.41 1.55
CA LEU A 1156 21.28 10.20 2.76
C LEU A 1156 22.41 11.20 2.52
N ARG A 1157 22.42 12.29 3.29
CA ARG A 1157 23.50 13.25 3.31
C ARG A 1157 23.81 13.66 4.74
N ARG A 1158 25.08 13.49 5.13
CA ARG A 1158 25.63 14.02 6.39
C ARG A 1158 25.19 15.47 6.63
N ASN A 1159 24.71 15.75 7.84
CA ASN A 1159 24.20 17.03 8.34
C ASN A 1159 22.85 17.51 7.77
N ASP A 1160 22.25 16.77 6.82
CA ASP A 1160 20.91 17.05 6.32
C ASP A 1160 19.88 16.15 6.99
N ALA A 1161 18.65 16.62 7.10
CA ALA A 1161 17.53 15.77 7.52
C ALA A 1161 17.29 14.67 6.46
N PRO A 1162 17.21 13.37 6.84
CA PRO A 1162 16.98 12.27 5.90
C PRO A 1162 15.75 12.48 5.04
N GLN A 1163 14.66 12.96 5.64
CA GLN A 1163 13.38 13.14 4.95
C GLN A 1163 13.49 14.15 3.81
N GLY A 1164 14.27 15.23 3.98
CA GLY A 1164 14.50 16.22 2.93
C GLY A 1164 15.31 15.70 1.77
N THR A 1165 16.36 14.93 2.08
CA THR A 1165 17.18 14.25 1.06
C THR A 1165 16.35 13.24 0.26
N LEU A 1166 15.53 12.44 0.95
CA LEU A 1166 14.68 11.42 0.34
C LEU A 1166 13.53 12.04 -0.48
N CYS A 1167 12.86 13.09 0.02
CA CYS A 1167 11.81 13.80 -0.73
C CYS A 1167 12.35 14.41 -2.02
N THR A 1168 13.51 15.07 -1.96
CA THR A 1168 14.17 15.63 -3.15
C THR A 1168 14.51 14.53 -4.15
N SER A 1169 15.06 13.42 -3.66
CA SER A 1169 15.44 12.26 -4.46
C SER A 1169 14.25 11.60 -5.15
N LEU A 1170 13.15 11.39 -4.42
CA LEU A 1170 11.89 10.88 -4.95
C LEU A 1170 11.29 11.84 -5.99
N GLY A 1171 11.35 13.15 -5.76
CA GLY A 1171 10.92 14.15 -6.73
C GLY A 1171 11.69 14.06 -8.06
N VAL A 1172 13.01 13.92 -8.00
CA VAL A 1172 13.85 13.74 -9.21
C VAL A 1172 13.52 12.46 -9.96
N LEU A 1173 13.36 11.34 -9.24
CA LEU A 1173 13.01 10.03 -9.82
C LEU A 1173 11.62 10.08 -10.47
N HIS A 1174 10.63 10.62 -9.76
CA HIS A 1174 9.26 10.73 -10.22
C HIS A 1174 9.13 11.59 -11.48
N CYS A 1175 9.78 12.76 -11.52
CA CYS A 1175 9.81 13.64 -12.68
C CYS A 1175 10.62 13.07 -13.85
N ALA A 1176 11.50 12.09 -13.60
CA ALA A 1176 12.20 11.36 -14.65
C ALA A 1176 11.38 10.19 -15.23
N GLY A 1177 10.20 9.89 -14.68
CA GLY A 1177 9.34 8.81 -15.15
C GLY A 1177 9.51 7.48 -14.39
N VAL A 1178 10.31 7.44 -13.32
CA VAL A 1178 10.39 6.26 -12.44
C VAL A 1178 9.06 6.08 -11.72
N GLU A 1179 8.52 4.86 -11.74
CA GLU A 1179 7.30 4.50 -11.01
C GLU A 1179 7.63 4.37 -9.52
N VAL A 1180 7.03 5.24 -8.72
CA VAL A 1180 7.21 5.26 -7.26
C VAL A 1180 5.95 4.71 -6.61
N ASP A 1181 6.12 3.74 -5.71
CA ASP A 1181 5.03 3.27 -4.87
C ASP A 1181 4.80 4.24 -3.70
N TRP A 1182 3.92 5.21 -3.94
CA TRP A 1182 3.61 6.25 -2.96
C TRP A 1182 2.83 5.73 -1.75
N ALA A 1183 2.08 4.63 -1.87
CA ALA A 1183 1.41 4.03 -0.71
C ALA A 1183 2.47 3.54 0.29
N GLU A 1184 3.54 2.91 -0.20
CA GLU A 1184 4.66 2.47 0.62
C GLU A 1184 5.46 3.63 1.24
N VAL A 1185 5.62 4.74 0.51
CA VAL A 1185 6.27 5.96 1.04
C VAL A 1185 5.47 6.53 2.22
N HIS A 1186 4.14 6.51 2.14
CA HIS A 1186 3.27 7.13 3.14
C HIS A 1186 2.75 6.19 4.24
N ARG A 1187 3.06 4.89 4.21
CA ARG A 1187 2.57 3.91 5.21
C ARG A 1187 2.69 4.38 6.66
N ASP A 1188 3.86 4.86 7.05
CA ASP A 1188 4.13 5.27 8.45
C ASP A 1188 3.28 6.49 8.86
N THR A 1189 2.94 7.34 7.89
CA THR A 1189 2.08 8.50 8.11
C THR A 1189 0.59 8.16 8.04
N GLU A 1190 0.20 7.15 7.26
CA GLU A 1190 -1.18 6.69 7.10
C GLU A 1190 -1.65 5.84 8.28
N THR A 1191 -0.81 4.93 8.77
CA THR A 1191 -1.09 4.08 9.94
C THR A 1191 -1.35 4.88 11.22
N ARG A 1192 -0.65 6.01 11.43
CA ARG A 1192 -0.95 6.96 12.52
C ARG A 1192 -2.31 7.68 12.34
N GLY A 1193 -2.84 7.72 11.12
CA GLY A 1193 -4.11 8.36 10.75
C GLY A 1193 -5.33 7.68 11.37
N SER A 1194 -5.25 6.35 11.51
CA SER A 1194 -6.24 5.52 12.20
C SER A 1194 -6.42 5.88 13.69
N ARG A 1195 -5.41 6.53 14.31
CA ARG A 1195 -5.44 7.01 15.70
C ARG A 1195 -5.76 8.50 15.84
N GLY A 1196 -6.04 9.20 14.73
CA GLY A 1196 -6.36 10.64 14.72
C GLY A 1196 -5.19 11.58 14.45
N GLU A 1197 -3.96 11.07 14.26
CA GLU A 1197 -2.73 11.89 14.20
C GLU A 1197 -1.93 11.78 12.89
N GLY A 1198 -2.43 11.05 11.88
CA GLY A 1198 -1.73 10.79 10.62
C GLY A 1198 -2.30 11.50 9.39
N ALA A 1199 -1.64 11.29 8.24
CA ALA A 1199 -2.00 11.90 6.96
C ALA A 1199 -3.40 11.47 6.51
N ARG A 1200 -4.20 12.43 6.05
CA ARG A 1200 -5.54 12.19 5.54
C ARG A 1200 -5.68 12.76 4.13
N LEU A 1201 -6.55 12.16 3.34
CA LEU A 1201 -6.94 12.71 2.05
C LEU A 1201 -7.52 14.13 2.26
N VAL A 1202 -7.04 15.09 1.47
CA VAL A 1202 -7.60 16.45 1.40
C VAL A 1202 -8.51 16.52 0.16
N PRO A 1203 -9.85 16.43 0.31
CA PRO A 1203 -10.77 16.46 -0.82
C PRO A 1203 -10.64 17.76 -1.60
N GLY A 1204 -10.71 17.68 -2.93
CA GLY A 1204 -10.69 18.85 -3.81
C GLY A 1204 -9.31 19.50 -4.02
N TRP A 1205 -8.21 18.83 -3.64
CA TRP A 1205 -6.88 19.33 -3.94
C TRP A 1205 -6.64 19.44 -5.47
N PRO A 1206 -6.18 20.60 -5.99
CA PRO A 1206 -6.25 20.91 -7.42
C PRO A 1206 -5.05 20.47 -8.28
N ALA A 1207 -4.15 19.61 -7.78
CA ALA A 1207 -2.89 19.26 -8.44
C ALA A 1207 -3.00 18.63 -9.84
N ASN A 1208 -4.17 18.13 -10.23
CA ASN A 1208 -4.41 17.46 -11.52
C ASN A 1208 -5.73 17.90 -12.18
N ARG A 1209 -6.27 19.06 -11.79
CA ARG A 1209 -7.64 19.50 -12.15
C ARG A 1209 -7.93 19.53 -13.66
N PHE A 1210 -6.90 19.59 -14.51
CA PHE A 1210 -7.01 19.75 -15.97
C PHE A 1210 -6.60 18.50 -16.77
N GLY A 1211 -6.86 17.29 -16.25
CA GLY A 1211 -6.32 16.03 -16.76
C GLY A 1211 -7.01 15.40 -17.99
N VAL A 1212 -8.24 15.80 -18.33
CA VAL A 1212 -9.00 15.20 -19.45
C VAL A 1212 -8.50 15.76 -20.80
N GLU A 1213 -7.98 14.88 -21.67
CA GLU A 1213 -7.53 15.22 -23.04
C GLU A 1213 -8.70 15.41 -24.01
N ASP A 1214 -8.45 16.19 -25.08
CA ASP A 1214 -9.29 16.23 -26.28
C ASP A 1214 -9.44 14.80 -26.82
N CYS A 1215 -10.66 14.25 -26.79
CA CYS A 1215 -10.97 12.97 -27.39
C CYS A 1215 -11.02 13.13 -28.93
N GLU A 1216 -9.87 13.20 -29.60
CA GLU A 1216 -9.81 12.92 -31.02
C GLU A 1216 -9.99 11.40 -31.22
N GLU A 1217 -11.07 10.99 -31.91
CA GLU A 1217 -11.24 9.62 -32.38
C GLU A 1217 -10.09 9.28 -33.35
N GLY A 1218 -9.02 8.66 -32.83
CA GLY A 1218 -7.88 8.26 -33.64
C GLY A 1218 -6.58 8.00 -32.87
N SER A 1219 -6.43 8.50 -31.65
CA SER A 1219 -5.21 8.30 -30.85
C SER A 1219 -5.50 7.94 -29.39
N TYR A 1220 -5.99 6.72 -29.16
CA TYR A 1220 -6.04 6.15 -27.81
C TYR A 1220 -4.65 5.63 -27.43
N PRO A 1221 -4.01 6.12 -26.35
CA PRO A 1221 -2.77 5.53 -25.87
C PRO A 1221 -3.09 4.25 -25.07
N ILE A 1222 -3.07 3.10 -25.73
CA ILE A 1222 -3.20 1.76 -25.08
C ILE A 1222 -1.96 1.41 -24.20
N THR A 1223 -0.97 2.29 -24.03
CA THR A 1223 0.36 1.89 -23.56
C THR A 1223 0.79 2.39 -22.17
N SER A 1224 -0.09 2.53 -21.17
CA SER A 1224 0.37 2.94 -19.82
C SER A 1224 -0.23 2.20 -18.63
N LEU A 1225 -0.59 0.92 -18.78
CA LEU A 1225 -0.72 0.03 -17.63
C LEU A 1225 0.16 -1.21 -17.87
N PRO A 1226 0.89 -1.71 -16.85
CA PRO A 1226 1.65 -2.94 -16.99
C PRO A 1226 0.68 -4.11 -17.20
N THR A 1227 0.73 -4.72 -18.38
CA THR A 1227 0.11 -6.02 -18.65
C THR A 1227 0.74 -7.08 -17.74
N PRO A 1228 -0.04 -7.86 -16.97
CA PRO A 1228 0.47 -9.07 -16.34
C PRO A 1228 0.90 -10.08 -17.42
N PRO A 1229 1.97 -10.86 -17.22
CA PRO A 1229 2.51 -11.74 -18.24
C PRO A 1229 1.72 -13.05 -18.28
N PHE A 1230 0.49 -13.05 -18.79
CA PHE A 1230 -0.22 -14.29 -19.12
C PHE A 1230 -1.08 -14.11 -20.36
N TRP A 1231 -1.13 -15.17 -21.17
CA TRP A 1231 -1.66 -15.30 -22.54
C TRP A 1231 -0.65 -14.97 -23.64
N GLY A 1232 0.16 -15.99 -23.98
CA GLY A 1232 0.85 -16.04 -25.25
C GLY A 1232 -0.17 -16.03 -26.38
N ARG A 1233 -0.03 -15.08 -27.31
CA ARG A 1233 -0.66 -15.17 -28.63
C ARG A 1233 0.16 -16.13 -29.46
N ASP A 1234 -0.41 -17.30 -29.74
CA ASP A 1234 -0.01 -18.04 -30.92
C ASP A 1234 -0.29 -17.17 -32.15
N SER A 1235 0.75 -17.02 -32.95
CA SER A 1235 0.69 -16.44 -34.27
C SER A 1235 -0.04 -17.42 -35.19
N ASP A 1236 -1.31 -17.18 -35.44
CA ASP A 1236 -1.95 -17.49 -36.72
C ASP A 1236 -3.21 -16.65 -36.86
N GLY A 1237 -3.23 -15.80 -37.90
CA GLY A 1237 -4.35 -14.93 -38.20
C GLY A 1237 -5.53 -15.70 -38.78
N ASN A 1238 -6.71 -15.50 -38.19
CA ASN A 1238 -7.96 -15.36 -38.92
C ASN A 1238 -9.02 -14.75 -37.98
N GLU A 1239 -9.56 -13.62 -38.46
CA GLU A 1239 -10.68 -12.75 -38.01
C GLU A 1239 -11.19 -12.83 -36.56
#